data_AF-A0A4S8RFW8-F1
#
_entry.id   AF-A0A4S8RFW8-F1
#
_cell.length_a   1.000
_cell.length_b   1.000
_cell.length_c   1.000
_cell.angle_alpha   90.00
_cell.angle_beta   90.00
_cell.angle_gamma   90.00
#
_symmetry.space_group_name_H-M   'P 1'
#
loop_
_entity.id
_entity.type
_entity.pdbx_description
1 polymer ?
#
loop_
_entity_poly.entity_id
_entity_poly.type
_entity_poly.pdbx_seq_one_letter_code
_entity_poly.pdbx_strand_id
1 'polypeptide(L)'
;MNDLPKIISEERFLNAFKICKDYCESSENILDINFRLIESHLVQLTEKQVSSFYNLYVKTELIYGLPELHSCDLVTVPKKSTGVREYRFFSTFSMILYNAIGLTFVDSCNDVVSGLNFNRKNVFPFYPTKFQLRESSKDESDKWFVKNNYKTEFKKYQQTLNKVVSSNSAVLQLDLTQYFESIIHEKLIQLIYKYSNKSTLTKNKLDEESPSGLEFYFECLMCRRFSIPQGRKNFVSDYLGYLYLVPFDMEVERLCSGFDLKFKGMIRYVDDITLVFEKDSNLNSVEAYRQLLEIESKVINWFLHVLGLSINPSKTSRKIILSQKDKEAFIEENKKSTSGIELLDDDEKEKTENGGEDLEAPVKKGIKDYFNDFVSVIEKFKFPQNGEFNLNISKNDREILKLIYDKKGFQNFLLKRDNLRILKRTLRMIEVELTVDHINMLIVLFFLKNKKGNLAFETFFDSFLKNKLKFDDKRHVHIIHILMAQNGYKSKYINKQIKNSHDILLNDNYGKYLMVLSKNYKPVAEYDVLNEPKCYLERICHEHFKKPPYQSNYLFCVKTDYQKIIQRWIKTTSMNKAASDQLKNFVLYRRQKKWDLAFNHLHNLFHETCKGLLHLDDKATVKEIIKSSKIELDDELIINKFYNRRNFNLISHPSQKNVPAEKVNKKDLIYFENKILSLLLKLMD
;
A
#
# COMPACT_ATOMS: atom_id res chain seq x y z
N MET A 1 -9.03 -26.33 -1.27
CA MET A 1 -7.66 -26.47 -1.84
C MET A 1 -7.14 -25.06 -2.15
N ASN A 2 -5.87 -24.71 -1.86
CA ASN A 2 -5.34 -23.35 -2.11
C ASN A 2 -4.58 -23.30 -3.44
N ASP A 3 -5.28 -23.09 -4.56
CA ASP A 3 -4.73 -23.18 -5.92
C ASP A 3 -4.74 -21.81 -6.61
N LEU A 4 -3.66 -21.04 -6.44
CA LEU A 4 -3.51 -19.70 -7.02
C LEU A 4 -3.70 -19.65 -8.57
N PRO A 5 -3.19 -20.61 -9.36
CA PRO A 5 -3.40 -20.68 -10.81
C PRO A 5 -4.85 -20.78 -11.26
N LYS A 6 -5.76 -21.32 -10.42
CA LYS A 6 -7.20 -21.31 -10.72
C LYS A 6 -7.77 -19.89 -10.70
N ILE A 7 -7.30 -19.09 -9.76
CA ILE A 7 -7.80 -17.74 -9.46
C ILE A 7 -7.20 -16.69 -10.42
N ILE A 8 -5.90 -16.82 -10.75
CA ILE A 8 -5.17 -15.84 -11.55
C ILE A 8 -4.73 -16.48 -12.86
N SER A 9 -5.33 -16.04 -13.97
CA SER A 9 -4.90 -16.41 -15.31
C SER A 9 -3.62 -15.68 -15.74
N GLU A 10 -2.91 -16.26 -16.71
CA GLU A 10 -1.74 -15.64 -17.31
C GLU A 10 -2.09 -14.29 -17.95
N GLU A 11 -3.21 -14.22 -18.66
CA GLU A 11 -3.70 -13.00 -19.29
C GLU A 11 -3.90 -11.87 -18.26
N ARG A 12 -4.49 -12.19 -17.10
CA ARG A 12 -4.69 -11.21 -16.02
C ARG A 12 -3.37 -10.76 -15.42
N PHE A 13 -2.44 -11.68 -15.23
CA PHE A 13 -1.10 -11.37 -14.74
C PHE A 13 -0.37 -10.42 -15.70
N LEU A 14 -0.46 -10.68 -17.01
CA LEU A 14 0.08 -9.79 -18.06
C LEU A 14 -0.65 -8.45 -18.10
N ASN A 15 -1.96 -8.40 -17.91
CA ASN A 15 -2.71 -7.14 -17.85
C ASN A 15 -2.24 -6.27 -16.67
N ALA A 16 -2.07 -6.86 -15.48
CA ALA A 16 -1.54 -6.16 -14.31
C ALA A 16 -0.12 -5.64 -14.56
N PHE A 17 0.73 -6.43 -15.22
CA PHE A 17 2.07 -6.01 -15.63
C PHE A 17 2.03 -4.77 -16.53
N LYS A 18 1.20 -4.76 -17.58
CA LYS A 18 1.08 -3.61 -18.50
C LYS A 18 0.67 -2.34 -17.75
N ILE A 19 -0.32 -2.42 -16.86
CA ILE A 19 -0.74 -1.27 -16.06
C ILE A 19 0.39 -0.80 -15.12
N CYS A 20 1.09 -1.72 -14.44
CA CYS A 20 2.23 -1.35 -13.61
C CYS A 20 3.32 -0.65 -14.43
N LYS A 21 3.61 -1.15 -15.65
CA LYS A 21 4.59 -0.56 -16.56
C LYS A 21 4.17 0.85 -16.99
N ASP A 22 2.93 1.04 -17.40
CA ASP A 22 2.36 2.35 -17.74
C ASP A 22 2.47 3.34 -16.57
N TYR A 23 2.32 2.85 -15.33
CA TYR A 23 2.52 3.66 -14.12
C TYR A 23 3.98 4.12 -13.96
N CYS A 24 4.97 3.30 -14.28
CA CYS A 24 6.38 3.72 -14.25
C CYS A 24 6.73 4.71 -15.37
N GLU A 25 6.13 4.55 -16.55
CA GLU A 25 6.37 5.42 -17.69
C GLU A 25 5.70 6.80 -17.53
N SER A 26 4.65 6.90 -16.69
CA SER A 26 4.00 8.16 -16.35
C SER A 26 4.76 8.97 -15.30
N SER A 27 5.20 10.18 -15.68
CA SER A 27 5.94 11.11 -14.81
C SER A 27 5.20 11.53 -13.52
N GLU A 28 3.88 11.43 -13.45
CA GLU A 28 3.09 11.73 -12.24
C GLU A 28 3.02 10.56 -11.24
N ASN A 29 3.26 9.34 -11.72
CA ASN A 29 3.11 8.10 -10.95
C ASN A 29 4.45 7.60 -10.40
N ILE A 30 5.56 7.87 -11.09
CA ILE A 30 6.92 7.47 -10.67
C ILE A 30 7.46 8.15 -9.40
N LEU A 31 6.72 9.12 -8.85
CA LEU A 31 7.11 9.85 -7.63
C LEU A 31 7.01 9.00 -6.34
N ASP A 32 6.41 7.81 -6.42
CA ASP A 32 6.40 6.83 -5.34
C ASP A 32 7.75 6.11 -5.21
N ILE A 33 8.25 5.98 -3.98
CA ILE A 33 9.59 5.44 -3.71
C ILE A 33 9.72 3.99 -4.16
N ASN A 34 8.67 3.17 -3.96
CA ASN A 34 8.69 1.77 -4.34
C ASN A 34 8.76 1.62 -5.86
N PHE A 35 7.89 2.35 -6.59
CA PHE A 35 7.93 2.36 -8.06
C PHE A 35 9.27 2.86 -8.59
N ARG A 36 9.87 3.88 -7.97
CA ARG A 36 11.20 4.36 -8.36
C ARG A 36 12.30 3.31 -8.15
N LEU A 37 12.22 2.52 -7.09
CA LEU A 37 13.19 1.45 -6.84
C LEU A 37 13.14 0.37 -7.93
N ILE A 38 11.94 0.00 -8.39
CA ILE A 38 11.72 -1.09 -9.36
C ILE A 38 11.55 -0.63 -10.82
N GLU A 39 11.55 0.69 -11.06
CA GLU A 39 11.27 1.32 -12.36
C GLU A 39 12.08 0.71 -13.50
N SER A 40 13.41 0.67 -13.32
CA SER A 40 14.36 0.22 -14.32
C SER A 40 14.08 -1.22 -14.76
N HIS A 41 13.74 -2.07 -13.80
CA HIS A 41 13.42 -3.47 -14.05
C HIS A 41 12.08 -3.61 -14.75
N LEU A 42 11.02 -3.00 -14.20
CA LEU A 42 9.66 -3.12 -14.71
C LEU A 42 9.53 -2.64 -16.17
N VAL A 43 10.12 -1.49 -16.51
CA VAL A 43 10.06 -0.92 -17.86
C VAL A 43 10.78 -1.80 -18.89
N GLN A 44 11.88 -2.45 -18.48
CA GLN A 44 12.70 -3.29 -19.37
C GLN A 44 12.17 -4.72 -19.53
N LEU A 45 11.25 -5.17 -18.68
CA LEU A 45 10.61 -6.47 -18.84
C LEU A 45 9.77 -6.52 -20.12
N THR A 46 9.82 -7.67 -20.78
CA THR A 46 8.99 -8.01 -21.93
C THR A 46 7.83 -8.91 -21.50
N GLU A 47 6.72 -8.89 -22.26
CA GLU A 47 5.59 -9.79 -21.99
C GLU A 47 6.01 -11.26 -22.02
N LYS A 48 6.91 -11.66 -22.93
CA LYS A 48 7.46 -13.03 -22.99
C LYS A 48 8.18 -13.43 -21.69
N GLN A 49 8.93 -12.53 -21.09
CA GLN A 49 9.58 -12.77 -19.80
C GLN A 49 8.54 -12.92 -18.69
N VAL A 50 7.57 -12.01 -18.61
CA VAL A 50 6.52 -12.06 -17.59
C VAL A 50 5.66 -13.32 -17.73
N SER A 51 5.34 -13.73 -18.95
CA SER A 51 4.69 -14.99 -19.29
C SER A 51 5.52 -16.21 -18.84
N SER A 52 6.83 -16.19 -19.10
CA SER A 52 7.72 -17.26 -18.64
C SER A 52 7.78 -17.33 -17.11
N PHE A 53 7.79 -16.18 -16.43
CA PHE A 53 7.70 -16.11 -14.98
C PHE A 53 6.39 -16.72 -14.46
N TYR A 54 5.26 -16.32 -15.04
CA TYR A 54 3.95 -16.85 -14.67
C TYR A 54 3.93 -18.38 -14.78
N ASN A 55 4.37 -18.92 -15.92
CA ASN A 55 4.35 -20.36 -16.17
C ASN A 55 5.29 -21.16 -15.25
N LEU A 56 6.44 -20.59 -14.87
CA LEU A 56 7.41 -21.27 -14.01
C LEU A 56 7.10 -21.16 -12.51
N TYR A 57 6.51 -20.05 -12.05
CA TYR A 57 6.37 -19.75 -10.62
C TYR A 57 4.92 -19.64 -10.14
N VAL A 58 4.06 -18.95 -10.89
CA VAL A 58 2.67 -18.72 -10.49
C VAL A 58 1.86 -19.99 -10.75
N LYS A 59 1.92 -20.51 -11.98
CA LYS A 59 1.19 -21.70 -12.43
C LYS A 59 1.54 -22.97 -11.65
N THR A 60 2.79 -23.08 -11.19
CA THR A 60 3.30 -24.21 -10.40
C THR A 60 3.22 -23.98 -8.89
N GLU A 61 2.80 -22.77 -8.48
CA GLU A 61 2.76 -22.31 -7.10
C GLU A 61 4.11 -22.27 -6.36
N LEU A 62 5.22 -22.51 -7.07
CA LEU A 62 6.59 -22.39 -6.55
C LEU A 62 6.92 -20.95 -6.11
N ILE A 63 6.13 -19.96 -6.55
CA ILE A 63 6.25 -18.58 -6.10
C ILE A 63 6.14 -18.45 -4.57
N TYR A 64 5.35 -19.29 -3.90
CA TYR A 64 5.21 -19.29 -2.44
C TYR A 64 6.47 -19.79 -1.73
N GLY A 65 7.34 -20.55 -2.42
CA GLY A 65 8.66 -20.92 -1.94
C GLY A 65 9.62 -19.73 -1.82
N LEU A 66 9.27 -18.57 -2.38
CA LEU A 66 10.15 -17.41 -2.53
C LEU A 66 9.45 -16.15 -1.98
N PRO A 67 9.61 -15.84 -0.68
CA PRO A 67 8.94 -14.73 0.01
C PRO A 67 9.03 -13.41 -0.73
N GLU A 68 10.19 -13.11 -1.32
CA GLU A 68 10.45 -11.87 -2.01
C GLU A 68 9.69 -11.72 -3.35
N LEU A 69 9.03 -12.77 -3.85
CA LEU A 69 8.27 -12.76 -5.10
C LEU A 69 6.75 -12.66 -4.93
N HIS A 70 6.20 -12.96 -3.75
CA HIS A 70 4.75 -12.92 -3.51
C HIS A 70 4.34 -12.08 -2.28
N SER A 71 5.30 -11.59 -1.51
CA SER A 71 5.06 -10.77 -0.33
C SER A 71 5.78 -9.42 -0.39
N CYS A 72 5.75 -8.66 0.69
CA CYS A 72 6.25 -7.28 0.78
C CYS A 72 7.04 -7.05 2.07
N ASP A 73 8.01 -6.13 2.02
CA ASP A 73 8.75 -5.71 3.21
C ASP A 73 7.98 -4.65 3.97
N LEU A 74 7.81 -4.83 5.28
CA LEU A 74 7.18 -3.84 6.16
C LEU A 74 8.20 -2.81 6.60
N VAL A 75 8.01 -1.57 6.17
CA VAL A 75 8.83 -0.43 6.59
C VAL A 75 7.97 0.59 7.33
N THR A 76 8.61 1.34 8.23
CA THR A 76 7.96 2.43 8.97
C THR A 76 8.44 3.75 8.39
N VAL A 77 7.52 4.61 7.97
CA VAL A 77 7.83 5.96 7.49
C VAL A 77 7.32 7.01 8.48
N PRO A 78 7.99 8.17 8.62
CA PRO A 78 7.50 9.27 9.45
C PRO A 78 6.11 9.76 9.03
N LYS A 79 5.31 10.18 10.01
CA LYS A 79 4.02 10.84 9.88
C LYS A 79 3.91 11.95 10.90
N LYS A 80 3.77 13.19 10.47
CA LYS A 80 3.94 14.42 11.27
C LYS A 80 5.34 14.49 11.90
N SER A 81 5.49 15.31 12.93
CA SER A 81 6.74 15.50 13.67
C SER A 81 7.14 14.29 14.51
N THR A 82 6.18 13.50 15.03
CA THR A 82 6.45 12.44 16.02
C THR A 82 5.83 11.08 15.70
N GLY A 83 4.92 10.99 14.72
CA GLY A 83 4.24 9.75 14.37
C GLY A 83 4.99 8.94 13.32
N VAL A 84 4.55 7.69 13.14
CA VAL A 84 4.99 6.80 12.06
C VAL A 84 3.79 6.16 11.36
N ARG A 85 4.00 5.63 10.17
CA ARG A 85 3.03 4.88 9.37
C ARG A 85 3.67 3.61 8.83
N GLU A 86 2.90 2.54 8.74
CA GLU A 86 3.28 1.37 7.95
C GLU A 86 3.32 1.75 6.45
N TYR A 87 4.35 1.27 5.76
CA TYR A 87 4.46 1.30 4.31
C TYR A 87 5.03 -0.04 3.85
N ARG A 88 4.69 -0.48 2.64
CA ARG A 88 5.08 -1.79 2.12
C ARG A 88 5.89 -1.63 0.84
N PHE A 89 7.11 -2.16 0.83
CA PHE A 89 7.91 -2.26 -0.39
C PHE A 89 7.70 -3.60 -1.07
N PHE A 90 7.56 -3.56 -2.38
CA PHE A 90 7.30 -4.73 -3.22
C PHE A 90 8.48 -4.91 -4.18
N SER A 91 8.84 -6.15 -4.45
CA SER A 91 9.54 -6.48 -5.68
C SER A 91 8.61 -6.32 -6.88
N THR A 92 9.18 -6.33 -8.07
CA THR A 92 8.46 -6.19 -9.33
C THR A 92 7.35 -7.23 -9.48
N PHE A 93 7.67 -8.52 -9.33
CA PHE A 93 6.69 -9.59 -9.53
C PHE A 93 5.66 -9.67 -8.40
N SER A 94 6.05 -9.32 -7.17
CA SER A 94 5.10 -9.22 -6.05
C SER A 94 4.09 -8.10 -6.28
N MET A 95 4.54 -6.94 -6.79
CA MET A 95 3.65 -5.85 -7.19
C MET A 95 2.68 -6.27 -8.29
N ILE A 96 3.17 -6.96 -9.33
CA ILE A 96 2.32 -7.46 -10.43
C ILE A 96 1.28 -8.44 -9.89
N LEU A 97 1.68 -9.40 -9.05
CA LEU A 97 0.76 -10.40 -8.49
C LEU A 97 -0.34 -9.76 -7.62
N TYR A 98 0.02 -8.84 -6.74
CA TYR A 98 -0.95 -8.14 -5.89
C TYR A 98 -2.00 -7.41 -6.73
N ASN A 99 -1.56 -6.70 -7.77
CA ASN A 99 -2.47 -5.99 -8.65
C ASN A 99 -3.28 -6.96 -9.54
N ALA A 100 -2.73 -8.10 -9.97
CA ALA A 100 -3.47 -9.13 -10.70
C ALA A 100 -4.61 -9.72 -9.85
N ILE A 101 -4.38 -9.94 -8.56
CA ILE A 101 -5.44 -10.37 -7.64
C ILE A 101 -6.49 -9.28 -7.51
N GLY A 102 -6.11 -8.02 -7.32
CA GLY A 102 -7.08 -6.93 -7.28
C GLY A 102 -7.89 -6.77 -8.57
N LEU A 103 -7.31 -7.03 -9.75
CA LEU A 103 -8.06 -7.07 -11.02
C LEU A 103 -9.10 -8.20 -11.06
N THR A 104 -8.90 -9.29 -10.32
CA THR A 104 -9.93 -10.35 -10.19
C THR A 104 -11.16 -9.83 -9.44
N PHE A 105 -10.96 -9.01 -8.40
CA PHE A 105 -12.07 -8.35 -7.70
C PHE A 105 -12.79 -7.37 -8.62
N VAL A 106 -12.04 -6.55 -9.37
CA VAL A 106 -12.61 -5.60 -10.33
C VAL A 106 -13.45 -6.32 -11.37
N ASP A 107 -12.87 -7.30 -12.05
CA ASP A 107 -13.54 -8.07 -13.12
C ASP A 107 -14.79 -8.79 -12.62
N SER A 108 -14.75 -9.29 -11.38
CA SER A 108 -15.88 -10.03 -10.82
C SER A 108 -17.00 -9.10 -10.33
N CYS A 109 -16.66 -7.95 -9.73
CA CYS A 109 -17.61 -7.13 -8.97
C CYS A 109 -18.10 -5.87 -9.67
N ASN A 110 -17.35 -5.34 -10.65
CA ASN A 110 -17.58 -4.00 -11.18
C ASN A 110 -19.00 -3.82 -11.75
N ASP A 111 -19.53 -4.81 -12.46
CA ASP A 111 -20.87 -4.72 -13.08
C ASP A 111 -21.99 -4.63 -12.04
N VAL A 112 -21.96 -5.47 -11.02
CA VAL A 112 -22.99 -5.47 -9.96
C VAL A 112 -22.87 -4.18 -9.14
N VAL A 113 -21.66 -3.83 -8.72
CA VAL A 113 -21.43 -2.65 -7.88
C VAL A 113 -21.77 -1.35 -8.61
N SER A 114 -21.49 -1.24 -9.90
CA SER A 114 -21.89 -0.08 -10.71
C SER A 114 -23.41 -0.02 -10.95
N GLY A 115 -24.09 -1.17 -10.95
CA GLY A 115 -25.56 -1.26 -11.00
C GLY A 115 -26.27 -0.90 -9.68
N LEU A 116 -25.56 -0.88 -8.54
CA LEU A 116 -26.10 -0.43 -7.25
C LEU A 116 -26.33 1.09 -7.33
N ASN A 117 -27.55 1.52 -7.67
CA ASN A 117 -27.90 2.92 -7.84
C ASN A 117 -27.94 3.67 -6.49
N PHE A 118 -26.78 3.94 -5.90
CA PHE A 118 -26.64 4.61 -4.60
C PHE A 118 -27.21 6.03 -4.59
N ASN A 119 -27.20 6.71 -5.74
CA ASN A 119 -27.77 8.05 -5.87
C ASN A 119 -29.26 8.08 -5.52
N ARG A 120 -30.02 7.02 -5.82
CA ARG A 120 -31.44 6.92 -5.43
C ARG A 120 -31.64 6.86 -3.91
N LYS A 121 -30.62 6.43 -3.17
CA LYS A 121 -30.60 6.37 -1.70
C LYS A 121 -29.91 7.58 -1.06
N ASN A 122 -29.61 8.63 -1.84
CA ASN A 122 -28.78 9.77 -1.40
C ASN A 122 -27.43 9.35 -0.81
N VAL A 123 -26.84 8.27 -1.32
CA VAL A 123 -25.51 7.78 -0.94
C VAL A 123 -24.53 8.07 -2.08
N PHE A 124 -23.45 8.78 -1.78
CA PHE A 124 -22.50 9.30 -2.75
C PHE A 124 -21.07 8.85 -2.42
N PRO A 125 -20.65 7.66 -2.86
CA PRO A 125 -19.31 7.16 -2.60
C PRO A 125 -18.33 7.55 -3.72
N PHE A 126 -17.16 8.05 -3.32
CA PHE A 126 -16.08 8.49 -4.22
C PHE A 126 -14.78 7.75 -3.90
N TYR A 127 -13.98 7.49 -4.93
CA TYR A 127 -12.65 6.88 -4.80
C TYR A 127 -11.80 7.25 -6.03
N PRO A 128 -10.47 7.41 -5.88
CA PRO A 128 -9.61 8.03 -6.90
C PRO A 128 -9.39 7.17 -8.15
N THR A 129 -9.21 5.85 -7.98
CA THR A 129 -8.71 4.99 -9.05
C THR A 129 -9.86 4.33 -9.80
N LYS A 130 -10.05 4.65 -11.09
CA LYS A 130 -11.12 4.09 -11.92
C LYS A 130 -10.59 3.06 -12.90
N PHE A 131 -11.41 2.02 -13.12
CA PHE A 131 -11.12 0.91 -14.02
C PHE A 131 -12.05 1.02 -15.24
N GLN A 132 -11.47 0.87 -16.42
CA GLN A 132 -12.19 0.97 -17.70
C GLN A 132 -11.72 -0.17 -18.61
N LEU A 133 -12.61 -0.69 -19.45
CA LEU A 133 -12.28 -1.66 -20.49
C LEU A 133 -11.83 -0.91 -21.76
N ARG A 134 -10.80 -1.40 -22.45
CA ARG A 134 -10.37 -0.79 -23.72
C ARG A 134 -11.41 -1.02 -24.81
N GLU A 135 -11.99 0.07 -25.32
CA GLU A 135 -12.78 0.06 -26.55
C GLU A 135 -11.86 0.09 -27.79
N SER A 136 -11.02 -0.93 -28.01
CA SER A 136 -10.26 -1.01 -29.28
C SER A 136 -9.84 -2.42 -29.65
N SER A 137 -10.19 -2.81 -30.89
CA SER A 137 -9.97 -4.09 -31.60
C SER A 137 -10.45 -5.37 -30.88
N LYS A 138 -10.87 -6.37 -31.66
CA LYS A 138 -11.47 -7.65 -31.19
C LYS A 138 -10.58 -8.43 -30.19
N ASP A 139 -9.30 -8.10 -30.07
CA ASP A 139 -8.30 -8.81 -29.23
C ASP A 139 -7.92 -8.08 -27.91
N GLU A 140 -8.39 -6.84 -27.69
CA GLU A 140 -8.12 -6.10 -26.43
C GLU A 140 -9.39 -5.64 -25.68
N SER A 141 -10.58 -5.95 -26.20
CA SER A 141 -11.88 -5.52 -25.65
C SER A 141 -12.17 -5.95 -24.20
N ASP A 142 -11.40 -6.90 -23.66
CA ASP A 142 -11.56 -7.45 -22.30
C ASP A 142 -10.45 -7.02 -21.32
N LYS A 143 -9.52 -6.16 -21.73
CA LYS A 143 -8.39 -5.75 -20.88
C LYS A 143 -8.72 -4.47 -20.09
N TRP A 144 -8.46 -4.53 -18.80
CA TRP A 144 -8.60 -3.40 -17.91
C TRP A 144 -7.46 -2.41 -18.12
N PHE A 145 -7.78 -1.13 -18.15
CA PHE A 145 -6.82 -0.06 -17.92
C PHE A 145 -7.27 0.81 -16.76
N VAL A 146 -6.30 1.53 -16.19
CA VAL A 146 -6.50 2.27 -14.96
C VAL A 146 -6.26 3.75 -15.20
N LYS A 147 -7.17 4.57 -14.66
CA LYS A 147 -7.02 6.01 -14.61
C LYS A 147 -7.14 6.50 -13.17
N ASN A 148 -6.08 7.13 -12.67
CA ASN A 148 -6.13 7.82 -11.39
C ASN A 148 -6.79 9.19 -11.59
N ASN A 149 -8.03 9.33 -11.13
CA ASN A 149 -8.86 10.52 -11.27
C ASN A 149 -9.01 11.25 -9.93
N TYR A 150 -8.03 11.19 -9.03
CA TYR A 150 -8.08 11.80 -7.69
C TYR A 150 -8.66 13.22 -7.71
N LYS A 151 -8.13 14.11 -8.56
CA LYS A 151 -8.56 15.51 -8.65
C LYS A 151 -10.04 15.63 -9.05
N THR A 152 -10.45 14.88 -10.06
CA THR A 152 -11.83 14.91 -10.58
C THR A 152 -12.82 14.36 -9.56
N GLU A 153 -12.51 13.21 -8.96
CA GLU A 153 -13.39 12.55 -7.99
C GLU A 153 -13.50 13.34 -6.70
N PHE A 154 -12.40 13.97 -6.26
CA PHE A 154 -12.43 14.83 -5.09
C PHE A 154 -13.22 16.13 -5.33
N LYS A 155 -13.14 16.72 -6.53
CA LYS A 155 -14.00 17.86 -6.89
C LYS A 155 -15.48 17.48 -6.85
N LYS A 156 -15.86 16.31 -7.35
CA LYS A 156 -17.24 15.79 -7.26
C LYS A 156 -17.68 15.58 -5.80
N TYR A 157 -16.81 15.03 -4.96
CA TYR A 157 -17.05 14.91 -3.52
C TYR A 157 -17.37 16.28 -2.89
N GLN A 158 -16.58 17.31 -3.17
CA GLN A 158 -16.80 18.66 -2.63
C GLN A 158 -18.10 19.29 -3.13
N GLN A 159 -18.38 19.17 -4.43
CA GLN A 159 -19.62 19.68 -5.04
C GLN A 159 -20.85 19.01 -4.41
N THR A 160 -20.78 17.70 -4.19
CA THR A 160 -21.84 16.93 -3.56
C THR A 160 -22.02 17.32 -2.09
N LEU A 161 -20.92 17.48 -1.35
CA LEU A 161 -20.97 17.95 0.04
C LEU A 161 -21.66 19.32 0.16
N ASN A 162 -21.30 20.27 -0.71
CA ASN A 162 -21.92 21.61 -0.74
C ASN A 162 -23.41 21.58 -1.14
N LYS A 163 -23.80 20.64 -2.00
CA LYS A 163 -25.19 20.46 -2.42
C LYS A 163 -26.05 19.84 -1.32
N VAL A 164 -25.54 18.82 -0.63
CA VAL A 164 -26.31 18.04 0.36
C VAL A 164 -26.38 18.77 1.71
N VAL A 165 -25.31 19.43 2.15
CA VAL A 165 -25.32 20.20 3.40
C VAL A 165 -26.06 21.53 3.19
N SER A 166 -27.01 21.82 4.08
CA SER A 166 -27.77 23.08 4.11
C SER A 166 -27.71 23.73 5.49
N SER A 167 -28.16 24.98 5.58
CA SER A 167 -28.63 25.56 6.84
C SER A 167 -29.66 24.61 7.45
N ASN A 168 -29.63 24.45 8.78
CA ASN A 168 -30.39 23.44 9.55
C ASN A 168 -30.02 21.98 9.27
N SER A 169 -28.79 21.68 8.83
CA SER A 169 -28.31 20.29 8.78
C SER A 169 -27.64 19.88 10.10
N ALA A 170 -27.86 18.64 10.52
CA ALA A 170 -27.00 17.97 11.50
C ALA A 170 -26.03 17.05 10.76
N VAL A 171 -24.75 17.03 11.16
CA VAL A 171 -23.67 16.35 10.46
C VAL A 171 -22.87 15.48 11.43
N LEU A 172 -22.62 14.24 11.01
CA LEU A 172 -21.75 13.28 11.70
C LEU A 172 -20.62 12.88 10.75
N GLN A 173 -19.38 13.24 11.08
CA GLN A 173 -18.18 12.86 10.33
C GLN A 173 -17.44 11.75 11.06
N LEU A 174 -17.32 10.57 10.45
CA LEU A 174 -16.72 9.38 11.04
C LEU A 174 -15.26 9.23 10.59
N ASP A 175 -14.35 8.94 11.53
CA ASP A 175 -12.93 8.62 11.25
C ASP A 175 -12.69 7.14 11.54
N LEU A 176 -12.49 6.31 10.51
CA LEU A 176 -12.17 4.89 10.70
C LEU A 176 -10.72 4.73 11.19
N THR A 177 -10.51 3.88 12.20
CA THR A 177 -9.18 3.64 12.77
C THR A 177 -8.37 2.75 11.85
N GLN A 178 -7.24 3.27 11.33
CA GLN A 178 -6.27 2.50 10.55
C GLN A 178 -6.96 1.61 9.48
N TYR A 179 -7.76 2.24 8.63
CA TYR A 179 -8.74 1.56 7.79
C TYR A 179 -8.15 0.41 6.98
N PHE A 180 -7.12 0.68 6.17
CA PHE A 180 -6.46 -0.33 5.35
C PHE A 180 -5.74 -1.39 6.18
N GLU A 181 -5.26 -1.03 7.37
CA GLU A 181 -4.64 -1.97 8.31
C GLU A 181 -5.67 -2.86 9.03
N SER A 182 -6.96 -2.52 9.00
CA SER A 182 -8.02 -3.23 9.74
C SER A 182 -8.91 -4.11 8.85
N ILE A 183 -8.79 -4.04 7.53
CA ILE A 183 -9.58 -4.85 6.59
C ILE A 183 -9.33 -6.35 6.86
N ILE A 184 -10.38 -7.09 7.16
CA ILE A 184 -10.31 -8.55 7.40
C ILE A 184 -10.35 -9.27 6.05
N HIS A 185 -9.40 -10.17 5.80
CA HIS A 185 -9.27 -10.85 4.49
C HIS A 185 -10.50 -11.67 4.14
N GLU A 186 -10.97 -12.50 5.07
CA GLU A 186 -12.18 -13.33 4.91
C GLU A 186 -13.37 -12.47 4.47
N LYS A 187 -13.64 -11.37 5.20
CA LYS A 187 -14.75 -10.47 4.90
C LYS A 187 -14.60 -9.80 3.55
N LEU A 188 -13.39 -9.39 3.16
CA LEU A 188 -13.11 -8.79 1.85
C LEU A 188 -13.40 -9.78 0.72
N ILE A 189 -12.95 -11.03 0.88
CA ILE A 189 -13.10 -12.08 -0.12
C ILE A 189 -14.56 -12.48 -0.29
N GLN A 190 -15.33 -12.54 0.79
CA GLN A 190 -16.78 -12.77 0.74
C GLN A 190 -17.52 -11.72 -0.10
N LEU A 191 -16.98 -10.50 -0.24
CA LEU A 191 -17.60 -9.46 -1.08
C LEU A 191 -17.55 -9.81 -2.57
N ILE A 192 -16.58 -10.60 -3.03
CA ILE A 192 -16.59 -11.08 -4.42
C ILE A 192 -17.85 -11.90 -4.66
N TYR A 193 -18.10 -12.91 -3.84
CA TYR A 193 -19.27 -13.78 -4.02
C TYR A 193 -20.59 -13.03 -3.80
N LYS A 194 -20.60 -12.02 -2.93
CA LYS A 194 -21.79 -11.20 -2.66
C LYS A 194 -22.12 -10.23 -3.80
N TYR A 195 -21.10 -9.66 -4.44
CA TYR A 195 -21.25 -8.60 -5.44
C TYR A 195 -20.78 -9.03 -6.83
N SER A 196 -20.90 -10.31 -7.16
CA SER A 196 -20.62 -10.84 -8.50
C SER A 196 -21.80 -11.63 -9.03
N ASN A 197 -21.94 -11.63 -10.36
CA ASN A 197 -22.91 -12.49 -11.04
C ASN A 197 -22.31 -13.87 -11.27
N LYS A 198 -23.15 -14.91 -11.38
CA LYS A 198 -22.68 -16.28 -11.64
C LYS A 198 -21.82 -16.39 -12.91
N SER A 199 -22.14 -15.60 -13.95
CA SER A 199 -21.37 -15.56 -15.19
C SER A 199 -19.96 -15.03 -15.00
N THR A 200 -19.78 -13.95 -14.21
CA THR A 200 -18.45 -13.38 -13.95
C THR A 200 -17.63 -14.28 -13.04
N LEU A 201 -18.22 -14.90 -12.02
CA LEU A 201 -17.55 -15.93 -11.21
C LEU A 201 -17.07 -17.10 -12.06
N THR A 202 -17.91 -17.59 -12.98
CA THR A 202 -17.55 -18.68 -13.91
C THR A 202 -16.43 -18.28 -14.87
N LYS A 203 -16.50 -17.07 -15.47
CA LYS A 203 -15.43 -16.49 -16.31
C LYS A 203 -14.10 -16.46 -15.55
N ASN A 204 -14.16 -16.07 -14.28
CA ASN A 204 -13.02 -15.95 -13.39
C ASN A 204 -12.58 -17.26 -12.74
N LYS A 205 -13.27 -18.37 -13.00
CA LYS A 205 -13.05 -19.68 -12.36
C LYS A 205 -13.03 -19.60 -10.83
N LEU A 206 -13.87 -18.73 -10.27
CA LEU A 206 -14.07 -18.61 -8.84
C LEU A 206 -15.14 -19.59 -8.39
N ASP A 207 -14.72 -20.58 -7.63
CA ASP A 207 -15.52 -21.68 -7.09
C ASP A 207 -15.56 -21.65 -5.55
N GLU A 208 -16.13 -22.68 -4.92
CA GLU A 208 -16.24 -22.79 -3.46
C GLU A 208 -14.88 -22.94 -2.75
N GLU A 209 -13.82 -23.35 -3.45
CA GLU A 209 -12.47 -23.49 -2.89
C GLU A 209 -11.63 -22.21 -3.03
N SER A 210 -11.97 -21.37 -4.00
CA SER A 210 -11.27 -20.12 -4.30
C SER A 210 -11.13 -19.15 -3.10
N PRO A 211 -12.07 -19.05 -2.13
CA PRO A 211 -11.87 -18.22 -0.94
C PRO A 211 -10.62 -18.58 -0.14
N SER A 212 -10.37 -19.88 0.08
CA SER A 212 -9.23 -20.31 0.90
C SER A 212 -7.90 -20.00 0.22
N GLY A 213 -7.83 -20.11 -1.12
CA GLY A 213 -6.67 -19.70 -1.90
C GLY A 213 -6.38 -18.20 -1.82
N LEU A 214 -7.42 -17.36 -1.93
CA LEU A 214 -7.30 -15.90 -1.78
C LEU A 214 -6.88 -15.51 -0.36
N GLU A 215 -7.49 -16.10 0.67
CA GLU A 215 -7.12 -15.86 2.07
C GLU A 215 -5.66 -16.23 2.32
N PHE A 216 -5.25 -17.40 1.83
CA PHE A 216 -3.87 -17.85 1.96
C PHE A 216 -2.89 -16.89 1.27
N TYR A 217 -3.22 -16.39 0.07
CA TYR A 217 -2.42 -15.37 -0.59
C TYR A 217 -2.29 -14.10 0.26
N PHE A 218 -3.40 -13.53 0.74
CA PHE A 218 -3.35 -12.29 1.54
C PHE A 218 -2.63 -12.50 2.88
N GLU A 219 -2.78 -13.68 3.49
CA GLU A 219 -2.05 -14.05 4.71
C GLU A 219 -0.54 -14.16 4.44
N CYS A 220 -0.13 -14.71 3.29
CA CYS A 220 1.26 -14.69 2.85
C CYS A 220 1.74 -13.27 2.53
N LEU A 221 0.93 -12.45 1.86
CA LEU A 221 1.30 -11.09 1.51
C LEU A 221 1.58 -10.25 2.76
N MET A 222 0.75 -10.39 3.80
CA MET A 222 0.74 -9.51 4.97
C MET A 222 1.36 -10.11 6.23
N CYS A 223 1.57 -11.43 6.27
CA CYS A 223 1.92 -12.22 7.47
C CYS A 223 0.87 -12.14 8.59
N ARG A 224 -0.40 -11.83 8.26
CA ARG A 224 -1.55 -11.72 9.16
C ARG A 224 -2.83 -11.90 8.35
N ARG A 225 -3.96 -12.20 9.02
CA ARG A 225 -5.29 -12.44 8.40
C ARG A 225 -6.12 -11.18 8.15
N PHE A 226 -5.48 -10.03 8.25
CA PHE A 226 -6.10 -8.72 8.07
C PHE A 226 -5.06 -7.76 7.49
N SER A 227 -5.50 -6.55 7.16
CA SER A 227 -4.79 -5.50 6.45
C SER A 227 -4.61 -5.77 4.96
N ILE A 228 -4.68 -4.72 4.15
CA ILE A 228 -4.18 -4.73 2.79
C ILE A 228 -3.11 -3.64 2.63
N PRO A 229 -2.17 -3.78 1.68
CA PRO A 229 -1.14 -2.77 1.43
C PRO A 229 -1.74 -1.42 1.06
N GLN A 230 -1.46 -0.39 1.87
CA GLN A 230 -1.79 0.99 1.50
C GLN A 230 -0.70 1.56 0.60
N GLY A 231 -0.97 1.71 -0.70
CA GLY A 231 -0.07 2.38 -1.62
C GLY A 231 -0.74 3.59 -2.24
N ARG A 232 -0.04 4.73 -2.34
CA ARG A 232 -0.53 5.90 -3.09
C ARG A 232 -0.65 5.62 -4.59
N LYS A 233 -0.03 4.54 -5.07
CA LYS A 233 0.13 4.21 -6.50
C LYS A 233 -0.01 2.71 -6.82
N ASN A 234 -0.26 1.82 -5.84
CA ASN A 234 -0.79 0.50 -6.20
C ASN A 234 -2.26 0.70 -6.57
N PHE A 235 -2.64 0.29 -7.77
CA PHE A 235 -3.90 0.81 -8.34
C PHE A 235 -5.14 0.09 -7.81
N VAL A 236 -4.98 -1.06 -7.17
CA VAL A 236 -6.11 -1.85 -6.68
C VAL A 236 -6.52 -1.53 -5.25
N SER A 237 -5.64 -1.01 -4.39
CA SER A 237 -5.94 -0.83 -2.97
C SER A 237 -7.10 0.14 -2.74
N ASP A 238 -7.15 1.25 -3.48
CA ASP A 238 -8.26 2.20 -3.38
C ASP A 238 -9.60 1.56 -3.73
N TYR A 239 -9.61 0.65 -4.72
CA TYR A 239 -10.81 -0.07 -5.12
C TYR A 239 -11.22 -1.12 -4.09
N LEU A 240 -10.28 -1.91 -3.57
CA LEU A 240 -10.57 -2.86 -2.50
C LEU A 240 -11.10 -2.14 -1.25
N GLY A 241 -10.50 -0.99 -0.91
CA GLY A 241 -11.00 -0.12 0.16
C GLY A 241 -12.37 0.48 -0.15
N TYR A 242 -12.68 0.82 -1.40
CA TYR A 242 -14.03 1.24 -1.77
C TYR A 242 -15.03 0.09 -1.64
N LEU A 243 -14.72 -1.09 -2.19
CA LEU A 243 -15.54 -2.29 -2.21
C LEU A 243 -15.88 -2.74 -0.79
N TYR A 244 -14.91 -2.69 0.13
CA TYR A 244 -15.09 -3.12 1.52
C TYR A 244 -16.13 -2.31 2.30
N LEU A 245 -16.43 -1.08 1.87
CA LEU A 245 -17.47 -0.22 2.46
C LEU A 245 -18.82 -0.26 1.71
N VAL A 246 -18.91 -0.95 0.57
CA VAL A 246 -20.19 -1.11 -0.16
C VAL A 246 -21.31 -1.71 0.72
N PRO A 247 -21.06 -2.70 1.61
CA PRO A 247 -22.09 -3.17 2.52
C PRO A 247 -22.65 -2.07 3.44
N PHE A 248 -21.84 -1.10 3.84
CA PHE A 248 -22.29 0.04 4.65
C PHE A 248 -23.12 1.01 3.80
N ASP A 249 -22.69 1.29 2.57
CA ASP A 249 -23.42 2.15 1.63
C ASP A 249 -24.85 1.67 1.38
N MET A 250 -25.08 0.36 1.39
CA MET A 250 -26.40 -0.23 1.21
C MET A 250 -27.31 -0.07 2.43
N GLU A 251 -26.72 0.08 3.62
CA GLU A 251 -27.36 -0.15 4.91
C GLU A 251 -27.50 1.12 5.76
N VAL A 252 -26.71 2.15 5.45
CA VAL A 252 -26.62 3.40 6.21
C VAL A 252 -27.98 4.07 6.43
N GLU A 253 -28.85 4.09 5.41
CA GLU A 253 -30.19 4.67 5.50
C GLU A 253 -31.03 3.96 6.58
N ARG A 254 -30.97 2.63 6.62
CA ARG A 254 -31.69 1.83 7.62
C ARG A 254 -31.14 2.08 9.02
N LEU A 255 -29.82 2.16 9.18
CA LEU A 255 -29.16 2.43 10.47
C LEU A 255 -29.52 3.82 11.03
N CYS A 256 -29.77 4.77 10.14
CA CYS A 256 -30.12 6.15 10.43
C CYS A 256 -31.64 6.38 10.58
N SER A 257 -32.47 5.35 10.40
CA SER A 257 -33.93 5.46 10.49
C SER A 257 -34.45 5.39 11.94
N GLY A 258 -35.67 5.89 12.15
CA GLY A 258 -36.34 5.85 13.46
C GLY A 258 -35.95 6.98 14.42
N PHE A 259 -35.42 8.08 13.89
CA PHE A 259 -35.05 9.29 14.62
C PHE A 259 -35.75 10.51 14.01
N ASP A 260 -35.89 11.60 14.78
CA ASP A 260 -36.44 12.87 14.26
C ASP A 260 -35.45 13.55 13.31
N LEU A 261 -34.16 13.27 13.46
CA LEU A 261 -33.13 13.58 12.46
C LEU A 261 -33.32 12.72 11.22
N LYS A 262 -33.92 13.31 10.18
CA LYS A 262 -34.18 12.60 8.92
C LYS A 262 -32.90 12.45 8.11
N PHE A 263 -32.58 11.24 7.70
CA PHE A 263 -31.42 10.97 6.85
C PHE A 263 -31.54 11.73 5.52
N LYS A 264 -30.61 12.66 5.28
CA LYS A 264 -30.58 13.48 4.07
C LYS A 264 -29.62 12.91 3.03
N GLY A 265 -28.51 12.33 3.48
CA GLY A 265 -27.59 11.62 2.61
C GLY A 265 -26.26 11.28 3.28
N MET A 266 -25.50 10.43 2.60
CA MET A 266 -24.12 10.10 2.96
C MET A 266 -23.19 10.50 1.82
N ILE A 267 -22.09 11.18 2.16
CA ILE A 267 -21.02 11.52 1.23
C ILE A 267 -19.74 10.89 1.78
N ARG A 268 -19.06 10.04 1.00
CA ARG A 268 -17.78 9.47 1.43
C ARG A 268 -16.70 9.51 0.36
N TYR A 269 -15.46 9.72 0.77
CA TYR A 269 -14.28 9.57 -0.08
C TYR A 269 -13.38 8.47 0.47
N VAL A 270 -13.47 7.27 -0.09
CA VAL A 270 -12.91 6.03 0.49
C VAL A 270 -13.41 5.85 1.93
N ASP A 271 -12.58 6.12 2.93
CA ASP A 271 -12.83 6.00 4.38
C ASP A 271 -13.27 7.30 5.07
N ASP A 272 -13.13 8.46 4.41
CA ASP A 272 -13.64 9.75 4.91
C ASP A 272 -15.17 9.75 4.76
N ILE A 273 -15.94 9.47 5.82
CA ILE A 273 -17.42 9.34 5.77
C ILE A 273 -18.10 10.54 6.45
N THR A 274 -19.04 11.18 5.74
CA THR A 274 -19.91 12.24 6.28
C THR A 274 -21.38 11.85 6.12
N LEU A 275 -22.10 11.74 7.23
CA LEU A 275 -23.55 11.56 7.28
C LEU A 275 -24.22 12.92 7.51
N VAL A 276 -25.26 13.21 6.73
CA VAL A 276 -26.00 14.47 6.79
C VAL A 276 -27.46 14.16 7.08
N PHE A 277 -28.01 14.91 8.03
CA PHE A 277 -29.39 14.81 8.47
C PHE A 277 -30.08 16.16 8.34
N GLU A 278 -31.35 16.13 7.99
CA GLU A 278 -32.23 17.29 8.10
C GLU A 278 -32.72 17.41 9.54
N LYS A 279 -32.50 18.59 10.13
CA LYS A 279 -32.98 18.91 11.47
C LYS A 279 -34.33 19.61 11.33
N ASP A 280 -35.38 19.01 11.89
CA ASP A 280 -36.69 19.66 12.00
C ASP A 280 -36.54 20.98 12.79
N SER A 281 -37.23 22.02 12.34
CA SER A 281 -37.28 23.33 13.01
C SER A 281 -37.70 23.26 14.48
N ASN A 282 -38.50 22.26 14.85
CA ASN A 282 -38.97 22.07 16.23
C ASN A 282 -37.99 21.29 17.11
N LEU A 283 -37.00 20.63 16.51
CA LEU A 283 -36.00 19.86 17.26
C LEU A 283 -34.95 20.81 17.84
N ASN A 284 -34.84 20.86 19.17
CA ASN A 284 -33.78 21.67 19.78
C ASN A 284 -32.39 21.04 19.51
N SER A 285 -31.33 21.86 19.61
CA SER A 285 -29.98 21.41 19.29
C SER A 285 -29.43 20.35 20.25
N VAL A 286 -29.88 20.34 21.52
CA VAL A 286 -29.44 19.33 22.51
C VAL A 286 -29.97 17.95 22.14
N GLU A 287 -31.25 17.86 21.78
CA GLU A 287 -31.89 16.62 21.38
C GLU A 287 -31.34 16.12 20.03
N ALA A 288 -31.09 17.03 19.08
CA ALA A 288 -30.37 16.67 17.85
C ALA A 288 -28.98 16.07 18.15
N TYR A 289 -28.22 16.62 19.10
CA TYR A 289 -26.94 16.04 19.51
C TYR A 289 -27.09 14.66 20.17
N ARG A 290 -28.12 14.46 21.01
CA ARG A 290 -28.42 13.15 21.61
C ARG A 290 -28.71 12.12 20.51
N GLN A 291 -29.58 12.44 19.56
CA GLN A 291 -29.90 11.53 18.45
C GLN A 291 -28.67 11.24 17.58
N LEU A 292 -27.79 12.22 17.32
CA LEU A 292 -26.52 11.97 16.64
C LEU A 292 -25.65 10.95 17.37
N LEU A 293 -25.57 11.01 18.71
CA LEU A 293 -24.81 10.06 19.53
C LEU A 293 -25.41 8.64 19.46
N GLU A 294 -26.73 8.53 19.45
CA GLU A 294 -27.42 7.25 19.32
C GLU A 294 -27.21 6.64 17.93
N ILE A 295 -27.34 7.45 16.87
CA ILE A 295 -27.05 7.04 15.48
C ILE A 295 -25.59 6.59 15.36
N GLU A 296 -24.65 7.38 15.88
CA GLU A 296 -23.24 7.01 15.88
C GLU A 296 -23.00 5.68 16.60
N SER A 297 -23.61 5.47 17.77
CA SER A 297 -23.48 4.21 18.51
C SER A 297 -24.01 3.02 17.70
N LYS A 298 -25.15 3.17 17.01
CA LYS A 298 -25.67 2.15 16.08
C LYS A 298 -24.69 1.87 14.94
N VAL A 299 -24.12 2.92 14.34
CA VAL A 299 -23.14 2.81 13.25
C VAL A 299 -21.83 2.16 13.71
N ILE A 300 -21.32 2.52 14.88
CA ILE A 300 -20.13 1.91 15.51
C ILE A 300 -20.34 0.42 15.70
N ASN A 301 -21.46 0.03 16.31
CA ASN A 301 -21.78 -1.38 16.53
C ASN A 301 -21.87 -2.13 15.21
N TRP A 302 -22.50 -1.53 14.20
CA TRP A 302 -22.59 -2.14 12.88
C TRP A 302 -21.21 -2.34 12.25
N PHE A 303 -20.34 -1.33 12.27
CA PHE A 303 -18.98 -1.44 11.73
C PHE A 303 -18.18 -2.55 12.41
N LEU A 304 -18.25 -2.62 13.74
CA LEU A 304 -17.53 -3.61 14.54
C LEU A 304 -18.02 -5.04 14.22
N HIS A 305 -19.33 -5.26 14.26
CA HIS A 305 -19.89 -6.60 14.08
C HIS A 305 -19.89 -7.06 12.62
N VAL A 306 -20.26 -6.19 11.67
CA VAL A 306 -20.43 -6.55 10.26
C VAL A 306 -19.13 -6.48 9.48
N LEU A 307 -18.30 -5.46 9.70
CA LEU A 307 -17.05 -5.28 8.95
C LEU A 307 -15.78 -5.51 9.78
N GLY A 308 -15.87 -5.64 11.10
CA GLY A 308 -14.69 -5.74 11.96
C GLY A 308 -13.89 -4.44 12.02
N LEU A 309 -14.53 -3.29 11.75
CA LEU A 309 -13.89 -1.98 11.73
C LEU A 309 -14.21 -1.20 13.00
N SER A 310 -13.24 -0.42 13.47
CA SER A 310 -13.38 0.44 14.64
C SER A 310 -13.37 1.92 14.22
N ILE A 311 -14.21 2.73 14.86
CA ILE A 311 -14.23 4.19 14.69
C ILE A 311 -13.32 4.83 15.74
N ASN A 312 -12.59 5.87 15.34
CA ASN A 312 -11.77 6.67 16.22
C ASN A 312 -12.61 7.78 16.86
N PRO A 313 -12.92 7.68 18.17
CA PRO A 313 -13.78 8.65 18.84
C PRO A 313 -13.16 10.05 18.90
N SER A 314 -11.82 10.14 18.95
CA SER A 314 -11.10 11.43 19.08
C SER A 314 -11.13 12.30 17.82
N LYS A 315 -11.40 11.69 16.65
CA LYS A 315 -11.45 12.39 15.36
C LYS A 315 -12.84 12.40 14.72
N THR A 316 -13.76 11.61 15.27
CA THR A 316 -15.17 11.65 14.88
C THR A 316 -15.80 12.94 15.39
N SER A 317 -16.52 13.65 14.53
CA SER A 317 -17.08 14.97 14.86
C SER A 317 -18.58 15.06 14.59
N ARG A 318 -19.26 15.83 15.45
CA ARG A 318 -20.70 16.07 15.41
C ARG A 318 -20.89 17.58 15.31
N LYS A 319 -21.67 18.03 14.33
CA LYS A 319 -21.88 19.45 14.08
C LYS A 319 -23.33 19.72 13.73
N ILE A 320 -23.87 20.82 14.23
CA ILE A 320 -25.18 21.35 13.82
C ILE A 320 -24.91 22.65 13.07
N ILE A 321 -25.34 22.70 11.80
CA ILE A 321 -25.20 23.83 10.91
C ILE A 321 -26.44 24.70 11.07
N LEU A 322 -26.32 25.85 11.73
CA LEU A 322 -27.46 26.72 12.05
C LEU A 322 -27.63 27.84 11.04
N SER A 323 -26.54 28.28 10.42
CA SER A 323 -26.55 29.40 9.48
C SER A 323 -25.82 29.07 8.18
N GLN A 324 -26.02 29.92 7.16
CA GLN A 324 -25.28 29.86 5.91
C GLN A 324 -23.77 30.06 6.14
N LYS A 325 -23.39 30.91 7.11
CA LYS A 325 -22.00 31.12 7.52
C LYS A 325 -21.37 29.85 8.12
N ASP A 326 -22.12 29.11 8.94
CA ASP A 326 -21.66 27.82 9.50
C ASP A 326 -21.48 26.78 8.39
N LYS A 327 -22.38 26.78 7.39
CA LYS A 327 -22.24 25.92 6.21
C LYS A 327 -20.95 26.25 5.47
N GLU A 328 -20.69 27.52 5.18
CA GLU A 328 -19.48 27.94 4.48
C GLU A 328 -18.21 27.57 5.24
N ALA A 329 -18.18 27.80 6.56
CA ALA A 329 -17.08 27.37 7.41
C ALA A 329 -16.87 25.85 7.37
N PHE A 330 -17.96 25.07 7.46
CA PHE A 330 -17.91 23.62 7.37
C PHE A 330 -17.38 23.12 6.01
N ILE A 331 -17.83 23.72 4.91
CA ILE A 331 -17.38 23.36 3.56
C ILE A 331 -15.90 23.70 3.37
N GLU A 332 -15.45 24.86 3.86
CA GLU A 332 -14.05 25.28 3.77
C GLU A 332 -13.14 24.37 4.61
N GLU A 333 -13.56 23.94 5.81
CA GLU A 333 -12.81 22.96 6.63
C GLU A 333 -12.64 21.58 5.97
N ASN A 334 -13.57 21.22 5.08
CA ASN A 334 -13.57 19.96 4.35
C ASN A 334 -12.97 20.09 2.94
N LYS A 335 -12.54 21.30 2.56
CA LYS A 335 -11.91 21.54 1.27
C LYS A 335 -10.49 20.98 1.26
N LYS A 336 -10.15 20.24 0.20
CA LYS A 336 -8.77 19.95 -0.19
C LYS A 336 -8.58 20.58 -1.58
N SER A 337 -7.68 21.54 -1.74
CA SER A 337 -7.27 22.06 -3.04
C SER A 337 -6.67 20.92 -3.87
N THR A 338 -7.27 20.74 -5.05
CA THR A 338 -6.82 19.81 -6.08
C THR A 338 -6.04 20.59 -7.12
N SER A 339 -4.78 20.93 -6.82
CA SER A 339 -3.76 21.45 -7.77
C SER A 339 -4.30 22.27 -8.95
N GLY A 340 -5.12 23.28 -8.69
CA GLY A 340 -5.74 24.08 -9.73
C GLY A 340 -6.62 25.13 -9.09
N ILE A 341 -6.00 26.24 -8.71
CA ILE A 341 -6.74 27.49 -8.57
C ILE A 341 -6.91 28.01 -10.00
N GLU A 342 -8.15 28.29 -10.40
CA GLU A 342 -8.41 29.21 -11.50
C GLU A 342 -7.98 30.58 -11.01
N LEU A 343 -6.70 30.90 -11.18
CA LEU A 343 -6.21 32.27 -11.03
C LEU A 343 -6.74 33.02 -12.26
N LEU A 344 -7.69 33.91 -12.04
CA LEU A 344 -8.10 34.86 -13.07
C LEU A 344 -6.92 35.80 -13.31
N ASP A 345 -6.53 35.95 -14.57
CA ASP A 345 -5.56 36.96 -14.99
C ASP A 345 -6.13 38.36 -14.65
N ASP A 346 -5.26 39.28 -14.24
CA ASP A 346 -5.60 40.66 -13.84
C ASP A 346 -6.26 41.48 -14.99
N ASP A 347 -6.38 40.92 -16.20
CA ASP A 347 -6.93 41.55 -17.40
C ASP A 347 -8.47 41.38 -17.56
N GLU A 348 -9.16 40.63 -16.68
CA GLU A 348 -10.64 40.51 -16.72
C GLU A 348 -11.40 41.56 -15.87
N LYS A 349 -10.79 42.71 -15.58
CA LYS A 349 -11.45 43.81 -14.85
C LYS A 349 -12.47 44.62 -15.66
N GLU A 350 -12.58 44.42 -16.98
CA GLU A 350 -13.41 45.31 -17.82
C GLU A 350 -14.71 44.70 -18.38
N LYS A 351 -15.19 43.54 -17.91
CA LYS A 351 -16.42 42.91 -18.49
C LYS A 351 -17.50 42.48 -17.51
N THR A 352 -17.52 43.02 -16.29
CA THR A 352 -18.67 42.87 -15.39
C THR A 352 -19.15 44.22 -14.88
N GLU A 353 -19.49 45.11 -15.81
CA GLU A 353 -20.50 46.14 -15.57
C GLU A 353 -21.70 45.78 -16.43
N ASN A 354 -22.66 45.06 -15.85
CA ASN A 354 -24.10 45.20 -16.07
C ASN A 354 -24.87 44.11 -15.33
N GLY A 355 -25.49 44.50 -14.21
CA GLY A 355 -26.78 43.98 -13.74
C GLY A 355 -26.80 42.69 -12.93
N GLY A 356 -26.98 42.79 -11.62
CA GLY A 356 -27.41 41.71 -10.73
C GLY A 356 -27.01 41.93 -9.28
N GLU A 357 -27.90 42.53 -8.49
CA GLU A 357 -27.75 42.79 -7.06
C GLU A 357 -27.66 41.51 -6.20
N ASP A 358 -26.79 41.59 -5.20
CA ASP A 358 -26.76 40.88 -3.91
C ASP A 358 -26.68 39.35 -3.87
N LEU A 359 -25.50 38.86 -4.25
CA LEU A 359 -24.80 37.81 -3.51
C LEU A 359 -23.44 38.39 -3.10
N GLU A 360 -23.17 38.56 -1.81
CA GLU A 360 -21.81 38.82 -1.34
C GLU A 360 -20.92 37.62 -1.73
N ALA A 361 -20.31 37.71 -2.90
CA ALA A 361 -19.32 36.76 -3.37
C ALA A 361 -18.18 36.73 -2.34
N PRO A 362 -17.65 35.55 -1.97
CA PRO A 362 -16.51 35.48 -1.07
C PRO A 362 -15.38 36.33 -1.65
N VAL A 363 -14.84 37.23 -0.83
CA VAL A 363 -13.76 38.18 -1.18
C VAL A 363 -12.72 37.48 -2.07
N LYS A 364 -12.69 37.85 -3.35
CA LYS A 364 -11.78 37.28 -4.35
C LYS A 364 -10.33 37.68 -3.97
N LYS A 365 -9.57 36.76 -3.36
CA LYS A 365 -8.15 36.96 -3.04
C LYS A 365 -7.31 37.12 -4.31
N GLY A 366 -6.45 38.14 -4.36
CA GLY A 366 -5.50 38.32 -5.45
C GLY A 366 -4.29 37.38 -5.33
N ILE A 367 -3.53 37.19 -6.41
CA ILE A 367 -2.30 36.37 -6.41
C ILE A 367 -1.27 36.80 -5.36
N LYS A 368 -1.27 38.09 -5.00
CA LYS A 368 -0.45 38.67 -3.93
C LYS A 368 -0.86 38.18 -2.54
N ASP A 369 -2.16 38.04 -2.29
CA ASP A 369 -2.67 37.52 -1.01
C ASP A 369 -2.32 36.05 -0.86
N TYR A 370 -2.49 35.27 -1.95
CA TYR A 370 -2.04 33.88 -1.99
C TYR A 370 -0.54 33.73 -1.77
N PHE A 371 0.28 34.64 -2.29
CA PHE A 371 1.71 34.67 -2.03
C PHE A 371 2.02 34.95 -0.55
N ASN A 372 1.36 35.94 0.05
CA ASN A 372 1.54 36.27 1.46
C ASN A 372 1.12 35.11 2.37
N ASP A 373 -0.01 34.48 2.07
CA ASP A 373 -0.48 33.27 2.76
C ASP A 373 0.55 32.14 2.63
N PHE A 374 1.08 31.90 1.43
CA PHE A 374 2.10 30.89 1.18
C PHE A 374 3.39 31.13 1.97
N VAL A 375 3.87 32.38 2.01
CA VAL A 375 5.02 32.78 2.84
C VAL A 375 4.72 32.56 4.32
N SER A 376 3.55 33.00 4.79
CA SER A 376 3.11 32.82 6.19
C SER A 376 3.08 31.34 6.59
N VAL A 377 2.59 30.46 5.70
CA VAL A 377 2.60 29.02 5.93
C VAL A 377 4.02 28.47 6.01
N ILE A 378 4.92 28.88 5.12
CA ILE A 378 6.32 28.46 5.18
C ILE A 378 6.97 28.90 6.50
N GLU A 379 6.67 30.10 6.98
CA GLU A 379 7.18 30.62 8.26
C GLU A 379 6.75 29.82 9.48
N LYS A 380 5.68 29.02 9.39
CA LYS A 380 5.25 28.12 10.48
C LYS A 380 6.22 26.97 10.72
N PHE A 381 7.04 26.60 9.73
CA PHE A 381 8.04 25.54 9.86
C PHE A 381 9.29 25.99 10.62
N LYS A 382 9.16 26.62 11.79
CA LYS A 382 10.28 27.03 12.64
C LYS A 382 9.99 26.64 14.08
N PHE A 383 11.04 26.39 14.87
CA PHE A 383 10.87 26.23 16.31
C PHE A 383 10.48 27.57 16.95
N PRO A 384 9.45 27.60 17.82
CA PRO A 384 9.10 28.80 18.56
C PRO A 384 10.25 29.22 19.50
N GLN A 385 10.47 30.52 19.65
CA GLN A 385 11.54 31.04 20.52
C GLN A 385 11.24 30.87 22.01
N ASN A 386 9.97 30.67 22.37
CA ASN A 386 9.46 30.59 23.74
C ASN A 386 9.52 29.18 24.36
N GLY A 387 10.17 28.21 23.71
CA GLY A 387 10.34 26.84 24.25
C GLY A 387 9.10 25.95 24.21
N GLU A 388 7.92 26.50 23.90
CA GLU A 388 6.71 25.72 23.68
C GLU A 388 6.70 25.14 22.27
N PHE A 389 6.67 23.80 22.14
CA PHE A 389 6.59 23.15 20.84
C PHE A 389 5.13 22.81 20.49
N ASN A 390 4.52 23.61 19.62
CA ASN A 390 3.24 23.28 18.98
C ASN A 390 3.25 23.67 17.50
N LEU A 391 3.81 22.80 16.65
CA LEU A 391 3.71 22.95 15.20
C LEU A 391 2.29 22.59 14.74
N ASN A 392 1.45 23.60 14.54
CA ASN A 392 0.11 23.41 14.00
C ASN A 392 0.04 23.85 12.53
N ILE A 393 0.19 22.89 11.62
CA ILE A 393 -0.11 23.07 10.19
C ILE A 393 -1.55 22.60 9.96
N SER A 394 -2.45 23.58 9.83
CA SER A 394 -3.88 23.35 9.60
C SER A 394 -4.13 22.70 8.23
N LYS A 395 -5.35 22.18 8.00
CA LYS A 395 -5.74 21.68 6.68
C LYS A 395 -5.57 22.77 5.62
N ASN A 396 -6.04 23.99 5.89
CA ASN A 396 -5.92 25.13 4.97
C ASN A 396 -4.45 25.45 4.60
N ASP A 397 -3.54 25.42 5.57
CA ASP A 397 -2.11 25.64 5.32
C ASP A 397 -1.55 24.64 4.29
N ARG A 398 -1.96 23.37 4.38
CA ARG A 398 -1.55 22.32 3.42
C ARG A 398 -2.07 22.62 2.02
N GLU A 399 -3.26 23.20 1.93
CA GLU A 399 -3.88 23.54 0.66
C GLU A 399 -3.23 24.77 0.01
N ILE A 400 -2.81 25.74 0.82
CA ILE A 400 -1.99 26.88 0.38
C ILE A 400 -0.65 26.37 -0.18
N LEU A 401 0.02 25.40 0.46
CA LEU A 401 1.30 24.87 -0.05
C LEU A 401 1.19 24.25 -1.44
N LYS A 402 0.03 23.70 -1.82
CA LYS A 402 -0.19 23.10 -3.15
C LYS A 402 -0.25 24.13 -4.28
N LEU A 403 -0.37 25.43 -3.97
CA LEU A 403 -0.24 26.51 -4.97
C LEU A 403 1.04 26.38 -5.80
N ILE A 404 2.10 25.80 -5.21
CA ILE A 404 3.37 25.58 -5.88
C ILE A 404 3.26 24.71 -7.14
N TYR A 405 2.19 23.92 -7.31
CA TYR A 405 2.01 23.10 -8.51
C TYR A 405 1.47 23.90 -9.71
N ASP A 406 0.96 25.12 -9.52
CA ASP A 406 0.54 25.98 -10.62
C ASP A 406 1.75 26.64 -11.31
N LYS A 407 2.14 26.05 -12.44
CA LYS A 407 3.28 26.50 -13.25
C LYS A 407 3.04 27.85 -13.94
N LYS A 408 1.81 28.16 -14.35
CA LYS A 408 1.55 29.28 -15.27
C LYS A 408 1.31 30.58 -14.52
N GLY A 409 0.58 30.56 -13.41
CA GLY A 409 0.32 31.75 -12.60
C GLY A 409 1.29 31.87 -11.43
N PHE A 410 1.11 31.01 -10.42
CA PHE A 410 1.76 31.15 -9.12
C PHE A 410 3.28 31.02 -9.17
N GLN A 411 3.83 29.99 -9.84
CA GLN A 411 5.29 29.84 -9.99
C GLN A 411 5.95 31.04 -10.66
N ASN A 412 5.35 31.59 -11.71
CA ASN A 412 5.86 32.78 -12.39
C ASN A 412 5.86 34.00 -11.48
N PHE A 413 4.80 34.16 -10.66
CA PHE A 413 4.73 35.23 -9.66
C PHE A 413 5.78 35.07 -8.56
N LEU A 414 6.00 33.85 -8.05
CA LEU A 414 7.03 33.53 -7.05
C LEU A 414 8.44 33.91 -7.53
N LEU A 415 8.71 33.74 -8.83
CA LEU A 415 10.03 33.98 -9.44
C LEU A 415 10.32 35.47 -9.75
N LYS A 416 9.38 36.39 -9.49
CA LYS A 416 9.66 37.84 -9.53
C LYS A 416 10.74 38.20 -8.51
N ARG A 417 11.60 39.18 -8.83
CA ARG A 417 12.82 39.50 -8.06
C ARG A 417 12.55 39.75 -6.57
N ASP A 418 11.53 40.54 -6.25
CA ASP A 418 11.21 40.91 -4.86
C ASP A 418 10.62 39.74 -4.08
N ASN A 419 9.69 39.00 -4.70
CA ASN A 419 9.08 37.80 -4.12
C ASN A 419 10.13 36.71 -3.84
N LEU A 420 11.06 36.52 -4.77
CA LEU A 420 12.17 35.59 -4.61
C LEU A 420 13.07 35.98 -3.43
N ARG A 421 13.31 37.28 -3.21
CA ARG A 421 14.10 37.78 -2.08
C ARG A 421 13.40 37.50 -0.75
N ILE A 422 12.09 37.72 -0.68
CA ILE A 422 11.26 37.42 0.49
C ILE A 422 11.34 35.92 0.81
N LEU A 423 11.04 35.06 -0.16
CA LEU A 423 11.07 33.61 0.04
C LEU A 423 12.44 33.08 0.44
N LYS A 424 13.52 33.58 -0.17
CA LYS A 424 14.89 33.19 0.22
C LYS A 424 15.18 33.54 1.68
N ARG A 425 14.69 34.69 2.17
CA ARG A 425 14.82 35.07 3.57
C ARG A 425 13.98 34.16 4.47
N THR A 426 12.73 33.91 4.10
CA THR A 426 11.81 33.04 4.83
C THR A 426 12.35 31.62 4.95
N LEU A 427 12.79 31.01 3.85
CA LEU A 427 13.35 29.66 3.84
C LEU A 427 14.57 29.54 4.75
N ARG A 428 15.46 30.54 4.82
CA ARG A 428 16.62 30.48 5.74
C ARG A 428 16.25 30.33 7.21
N MET A 429 15.03 30.67 7.59
CA MET A 429 14.54 30.59 8.97
C MET A 429 13.81 29.28 9.28
N ILE A 430 13.52 28.44 8.28
CA ILE A 430 12.76 27.21 8.50
C ILE A 430 13.65 26.04 8.96
N GLU A 431 13.02 25.17 9.71
CA GLU A 431 13.52 23.89 10.17
C GLU A 431 12.96 22.78 9.28
N VAL A 432 13.79 22.28 8.37
CA VAL A 432 13.37 21.36 7.30
C VAL A 432 12.81 20.05 7.86
N GLU A 433 13.26 19.59 9.03
CA GLU A 433 12.70 18.41 9.71
C GLU A 433 11.23 18.56 10.10
N LEU A 434 10.72 19.78 10.26
CA LEU A 434 9.31 20.05 10.52
C LEU A 434 8.46 19.92 9.25
N THR A 435 9.10 19.81 8.09
CA THR A 435 8.44 19.76 6.79
C THR A 435 8.13 18.34 6.31
N VAL A 436 8.45 17.30 7.08
CA VAL A 436 8.33 15.87 6.70
C VAL A 436 7.00 15.51 6.02
N ASP A 437 5.87 15.96 6.57
CA ASP A 437 4.54 15.71 6.00
C ASP A 437 4.25 16.47 4.70
N HIS A 438 5.02 17.52 4.43
CA HIS A 438 4.82 18.53 3.41
C HIS A 438 6.00 18.63 2.42
N ILE A 439 7.03 17.80 2.61
CA ILE A 439 8.29 17.91 1.88
C ILE A 439 8.12 17.71 0.37
N ASN A 440 7.16 16.87 -0.04
CA ASN A 440 6.81 16.70 -1.45
C ASN A 440 6.46 18.03 -2.14
N MET A 441 5.84 18.97 -1.42
CA MET A 441 5.47 20.29 -1.96
C MET A 441 6.69 21.23 -1.95
N LEU A 442 7.48 21.21 -0.88
CA LEU A 442 8.68 22.05 -0.79
C LEU A 442 9.79 21.61 -1.74
N ILE A 443 9.89 20.31 -2.06
CA ILE A 443 10.81 19.83 -3.09
C ILE A 443 10.47 20.46 -4.45
N VAL A 444 9.20 20.61 -4.80
CA VAL A 444 8.83 21.34 -6.04
C VAL A 444 9.34 22.78 -6.00
N LEU A 445 9.20 23.45 -4.86
CA LEU A 445 9.73 24.81 -4.66
C LEU A 445 11.26 24.83 -4.88
N PHE A 446 12.01 23.90 -4.27
CA PHE A 446 13.46 23.88 -4.38
C PHE A 446 13.97 23.62 -5.80
N PHE A 447 13.17 22.97 -6.64
CA PHE A 447 13.52 22.62 -8.02
C PHE A 447 12.98 23.60 -9.07
N LEU A 448 12.36 24.71 -8.66
CA LEU A 448 11.95 25.76 -9.58
C LEU A 448 13.18 26.37 -10.28
N LYS A 449 13.12 26.45 -11.61
CA LYS A 449 14.14 27.11 -12.43
C LYS A 449 13.78 28.57 -12.64
N ASN A 450 14.76 29.45 -12.48
CA ASN A 450 14.61 30.86 -12.85
C ASN A 450 14.67 31.03 -14.38
N LYS A 451 14.49 32.27 -14.87
CA LYS A 451 14.56 32.60 -16.31
C LYS A 451 15.90 32.20 -16.98
N LYS A 452 16.98 32.04 -16.21
CA LYS A 452 18.30 31.61 -16.69
C LYS A 452 18.49 30.08 -16.67
N GLY A 453 17.45 29.32 -16.29
CA GLY A 453 17.50 27.87 -16.18
C GLY A 453 18.11 27.33 -14.88
N ASN A 454 18.61 28.20 -14.00
CA ASN A 454 19.24 27.82 -12.74
C ASN A 454 18.19 27.58 -11.66
N LEU A 455 18.47 26.64 -10.76
CA LEU A 455 17.61 26.37 -9.59
C LEU A 455 17.55 27.61 -8.68
N ALA A 456 16.33 28.11 -8.46
CA ALA A 456 16.11 29.38 -7.78
C ALA A 456 16.49 29.35 -6.29
N PHE A 457 16.42 28.17 -5.67
CA PHE A 457 16.59 27.96 -4.23
C PHE A 457 17.69 26.95 -3.86
N GLU A 458 18.56 26.59 -4.81
CA GLU A 458 19.64 25.59 -4.64
C GLU A 458 20.50 25.85 -3.41
N THR A 459 20.94 27.10 -3.19
CA THR A 459 21.80 27.48 -2.07
C THR A 459 21.19 27.19 -0.70
N PHE A 460 19.87 27.35 -0.57
CA PHE A 460 19.19 27.05 0.70
C PHE A 460 19.20 25.55 0.96
N PHE A 461 18.81 24.79 -0.05
CA PHE A 461 18.73 23.35 0.05
C PHE A 461 20.10 22.72 0.30
N ASP A 462 21.14 23.18 -0.42
CA ASP A 462 22.52 22.76 -0.20
C ASP A 462 23.04 23.08 1.21
N SER A 463 22.65 24.23 1.77
CA SER A 463 23.02 24.60 3.15
C SER A 463 22.42 23.63 4.17
N PHE A 464 21.14 23.26 4.00
CA PHE A 464 20.48 22.25 4.83
C PHE A 464 21.21 20.91 4.74
N LEU A 465 21.44 20.43 3.52
CA LEU A 465 22.13 19.18 3.29
C LEU A 465 23.50 19.18 3.97
N LYS A 466 24.28 20.27 3.84
CA LYS A 466 25.64 20.37 4.39
C LYS A 466 25.71 20.40 5.91
N ASN A 467 24.77 21.08 6.57
CA ASN A 467 24.93 21.47 7.97
C ASN A 467 24.00 20.74 8.95
N LYS A 468 22.85 20.24 8.49
CA LYS A 468 21.80 19.70 9.38
C LYS A 468 21.45 18.24 9.13
N LEU A 469 21.91 17.64 8.02
CA LEU A 469 21.56 16.27 7.67
C LEU A 469 22.15 15.25 8.65
N LYS A 470 21.29 14.43 9.24
CA LYS A 470 21.66 13.31 10.13
C LYS A 470 20.84 12.08 9.78
N PHE A 471 21.49 10.93 9.56
CA PHE A 471 20.83 9.71 9.08
C PHE A 471 20.35 8.76 10.18
N ASP A 472 20.68 9.04 11.44
CA ASP A 472 20.04 8.44 12.62
C ASP A 472 18.60 8.98 12.83
N ASP A 473 18.27 10.14 12.24
CA ASP A 473 16.90 10.67 12.20
C ASP A 473 16.12 10.18 10.97
N LYS A 474 15.08 9.38 11.22
CA LYS A 474 14.20 8.83 10.19
C LYS A 474 13.47 9.91 9.36
N ARG A 475 13.25 11.10 9.91
CA ARG A 475 12.67 12.26 9.19
C ARG A 475 13.57 12.70 8.05
N HIS A 476 14.87 12.83 8.33
CA HIS A 476 15.87 13.15 7.31
C HIS A 476 15.98 12.07 6.25
N VAL A 477 16.01 10.79 6.67
CA VAL A 477 15.98 9.64 5.75
C VAL A 477 14.77 9.76 4.80
N HIS A 478 13.59 10.09 5.31
CA HIS A 478 12.38 10.26 4.51
C HIS A 478 12.45 11.44 3.52
N ILE A 479 12.94 12.60 3.99
CA ILE A 479 13.15 13.79 3.14
C ILE A 479 14.08 13.47 1.96
N ILE A 480 15.20 12.78 2.21
CA ILE A 480 16.15 12.42 1.16
C ILE A 480 15.57 11.37 0.21
N HIS A 481 14.83 10.38 0.71
CA HIS A 481 14.13 9.42 -0.15
C HIS A 481 13.19 10.11 -1.14
N ILE A 482 12.32 11.01 -0.64
CA ILE A 482 11.38 11.73 -1.50
C ILE A 482 12.11 12.60 -2.52
N LEU A 483 13.15 13.31 -2.08
CA LEU A 483 13.99 14.13 -2.97
C LEU A 483 14.56 13.31 -4.13
N MET A 484 15.16 12.16 -3.82
CA MET A 484 15.77 11.28 -4.82
C MET A 484 14.71 10.66 -5.72
N ALA A 485 13.56 10.27 -5.17
CA ALA A 485 12.44 9.74 -5.95
C ALA A 485 11.92 10.76 -6.96
N GLN A 486 11.58 11.97 -6.51
CA GLN A 486 10.88 12.97 -7.32
C GLN A 486 11.74 13.60 -8.41
N ASN A 487 13.02 13.91 -8.12
CA ASN A 487 13.84 14.70 -9.05
C ASN A 487 15.12 14.00 -9.51
N GLY A 488 15.35 12.75 -9.08
CA GLY A 488 16.59 12.04 -9.41
C GLY A 488 17.85 12.79 -8.96
N TYR A 489 17.73 13.60 -7.91
CA TYR A 489 18.79 14.50 -7.45
C TYR A 489 20.05 13.72 -7.06
N LYS A 490 21.18 14.11 -7.62
CA LYS A 490 22.49 13.48 -7.40
C LYS A 490 23.46 14.50 -6.84
N SER A 491 23.64 14.49 -5.53
CA SER A 491 24.65 15.31 -4.85
C SER A 491 25.82 14.45 -4.39
N LYS A 492 27.04 14.86 -4.75
CA LYS A 492 28.27 14.24 -4.24
C LYS A 492 28.32 14.29 -2.72
N TYR A 493 27.81 15.36 -2.12
CA TYR A 493 27.75 15.51 -0.67
C TYR A 493 26.79 14.50 -0.03
N ILE A 494 25.54 14.40 -0.51
CA ILE A 494 24.57 13.43 0.01
C ILE A 494 25.14 12.01 -0.10
N ASN A 495 25.69 11.66 -1.25
CA ASN A 495 26.30 10.34 -1.45
C ASN A 495 27.45 10.08 -0.47
N LYS A 496 28.30 11.09 -0.19
CA LYS A 496 29.35 10.97 0.83
C LYS A 496 28.75 10.72 2.22
N GLN A 497 27.69 11.45 2.60
CA GLN A 497 27.06 11.27 3.91
C GLN A 497 26.36 9.92 4.04
N ILE A 498 25.71 9.43 2.97
CA ILE A 498 25.11 8.08 2.96
C ILE A 498 26.19 7.02 3.17
N LYS A 499 27.34 7.14 2.49
CA LYS A 499 28.48 6.23 2.70
C LYS A 499 29.01 6.29 4.13
N ASN A 500 29.15 7.48 4.70
CA ASN A 500 29.62 7.67 6.07
C ASN A 500 28.65 7.10 7.12
N SER A 501 27.36 7.03 6.78
CA SER A 501 26.29 6.52 7.66
C SER A 501 25.82 5.12 7.28
N HIS A 502 26.67 4.34 6.62
CA HIS A 502 26.33 3.04 6.03
C HIS A 502 25.65 2.10 7.04
N ASP A 503 26.26 1.88 8.20
CA ASP A 503 25.76 0.89 9.17
C ASP A 503 24.46 1.33 9.85
N ILE A 504 24.29 2.64 10.06
CA ILE A 504 23.06 3.22 10.59
C ILE A 504 21.91 2.98 9.60
N LEU A 505 22.14 3.31 8.32
CA LEU A 505 21.13 3.16 7.29
C LEU A 505 20.81 1.69 7.00
N LEU A 506 21.82 0.81 6.97
CA LEU A 506 21.63 -0.62 6.70
C LEU A 506 20.80 -1.31 7.80
N ASN A 507 20.96 -0.89 9.05
CA ASN A 507 20.21 -1.43 10.18
C ASN A 507 18.82 -0.80 10.34
N ASP A 508 18.55 0.36 9.72
CA ASP A 508 17.21 0.94 9.69
C ASP A 508 16.30 0.25 8.65
N ASN A 509 15.07 -0.09 9.05
CA ASN A 509 14.13 -0.82 8.19
C ASN A 509 13.71 -0.04 6.93
N TYR A 510 13.88 1.28 6.91
CA TYR A 510 13.52 2.15 5.79
C TYR A 510 14.78 2.74 5.13
N GLY A 511 15.79 3.12 5.91
CA GLY A 511 17.06 3.69 5.47
C GLY A 511 17.87 2.80 4.53
N LYS A 512 17.77 1.47 4.66
CA LYS A 512 18.46 0.52 3.77
C LYS A 512 18.09 0.73 2.29
N TYR A 513 16.87 1.17 2.00
CA TYR A 513 16.42 1.46 0.63
C TYR A 513 16.95 2.78 0.07
N LEU A 514 17.34 3.72 0.93
CA LEU A 514 18.03 4.93 0.50
C LEU A 514 19.40 4.59 -0.10
N MET A 515 20.07 3.61 0.50
CA MET A 515 21.36 3.13 0.02
C MET A 515 21.24 2.48 -1.36
N VAL A 516 20.12 1.79 -1.62
CA VAL A 516 19.79 1.24 -2.96
C VAL A 516 19.60 2.39 -3.96
N LEU A 517 18.69 3.33 -3.70
CA LEU A 517 18.42 4.46 -4.59
C LEU A 517 19.66 5.30 -4.90
N SER A 518 20.53 5.49 -3.90
CA SER A 518 21.75 6.28 -4.02
C SER A 518 22.95 5.52 -4.59
N LYS A 519 22.79 4.23 -4.91
CA LYS A 519 23.87 3.37 -5.43
C LYS A 519 25.04 3.16 -4.46
N ASN A 520 24.77 3.29 -3.16
CA ASN A 520 25.73 3.03 -2.08
C ASN A 520 25.55 1.66 -1.43
N TYR A 521 24.48 0.95 -1.78
CA TYR A 521 24.35 -0.48 -1.51
C TYR A 521 24.69 -1.27 -2.78
N LYS A 522 25.46 -2.33 -2.63
CA LYS A 522 25.67 -3.32 -3.69
C LYS A 522 24.93 -4.59 -3.29
N PRO A 523 24.22 -5.25 -4.23
CA PRO A 523 23.61 -6.52 -3.92
C PRO A 523 24.72 -7.48 -3.52
N VAL A 524 24.51 -8.23 -2.44
CA VAL A 524 25.43 -9.31 -2.12
C VAL A 524 25.35 -10.36 -3.22
N ALA A 525 26.46 -11.03 -3.51
CA ALA A 525 26.45 -12.12 -4.48
C ALA A 525 25.48 -13.25 -4.05
N GLU A 526 25.27 -13.40 -2.74
CA GLU A 526 24.61 -14.55 -2.12
C GLU A 526 23.76 -14.11 -0.92
N TYR A 527 22.48 -14.49 -0.92
CA TYR A 527 21.60 -14.29 0.23
C TYR A 527 20.64 -15.48 0.40
N ASP A 528 20.22 -15.67 1.65
CA ASP A 528 19.19 -16.63 2.01
C ASP A 528 17.80 -16.00 1.76
N VAL A 529 17.04 -16.60 0.83
CA VAL A 529 15.66 -16.18 0.47
C VAL A 529 14.68 -16.33 1.64
N LEU A 530 14.99 -17.17 2.62
CA LEU A 530 14.21 -17.35 3.84
C LEU A 530 14.63 -16.41 4.98
N ASN A 531 15.68 -15.59 4.79
CA ASN A 531 16.17 -14.64 5.78
C ASN A 531 15.49 -13.27 5.64
N GLU A 532 14.35 -13.12 6.31
CA GLU A 532 13.68 -11.84 6.43
C GLU A 532 14.36 -10.95 7.49
N PRO A 533 14.60 -9.64 7.22
CA PRO A 533 14.12 -8.82 6.10
C PRO A 533 15.14 -8.63 4.95
N LYS A 534 16.23 -9.40 4.93
CA LYS A 534 17.33 -9.23 3.98
C LYS A 534 16.93 -9.62 2.56
N CYS A 535 16.13 -10.68 2.39
CA CYS A 535 15.71 -11.16 1.06
C CYS A 535 15.02 -10.07 0.21
N TYR A 536 14.13 -9.26 0.81
CA TYR A 536 13.44 -8.16 0.11
C TYR A 536 14.40 -7.05 -0.32
N LEU A 537 15.32 -6.65 0.55
CA LEU A 537 16.35 -5.65 0.23
C LEU A 537 17.18 -6.11 -0.96
N GLU A 538 17.67 -7.35 -0.93
CA GLU A 538 18.51 -7.90 -1.99
C GLU A 538 17.76 -8.02 -3.31
N ARG A 539 16.51 -8.47 -3.29
CA ARG A 539 15.66 -8.53 -4.49
C ARG A 539 15.45 -7.16 -5.11
N ILE A 540 15.01 -6.19 -4.33
CA ILE A 540 14.75 -4.83 -4.81
C ILE A 540 16.04 -4.16 -5.28
N CYS A 541 17.14 -4.34 -4.55
CA CYS A 541 18.47 -3.89 -4.95
C CYS A 541 18.86 -4.48 -6.31
N HIS A 542 18.70 -5.79 -6.48
CA HIS A 542 19.00 -6.47 -7.73
C HIS A 542 18.20 -5.90 -8.91
N GLU A 543 16.88 -5.78 -8.74
CA GLU A 543 15.98 -5.21 -9.75
C GLU A 543 16.36 -3.76 -10.07
N HIS A 544 16.76 -2.96 -9.07
CA HIS A 544 17.19 -1.59 -9.28
C HIS A 544 18.43 -1.49 -10.18
N PHE A 545 19.45 -2.35 -9.97
CA PHE A 545 20.75 -2.24 -10.64
C PHE A 545 20.89 -3.04 -11.93
N LYS A 546 20.29 -4.23 -12.03
CA LYS A 546 20.53 -5.12 -13.16
C LYS A 546 19.45 -4.99 -14.23
N LYS A 547 19.90 -4.87 -15.48
CA LYS A 547 19.04 -4.89 -16.67
C LYS A 547 18.76 -6.34 -17.09
N PRO A 548 17.54 -6.68 -17.54
CA PRO A 548 17.30 -7.92 -18.28
C PRO A 548 18.24 -8.01 -19.50
N PRO A 549 18.51 -9.21 -20.06
CA PRO A 549 17.80 -10.46 -19.83
C PRO A 549 18.35 -11.26 -18.65
N TYR A 550 17.45 -11.69 -17.77
CA TYR A 550 17.76 -12.81 -16.89
C TYR A 550 17.98 -14.04 -17.77
N GLN A 551 19.06 -14.79 -17.52
CA GLN A 551 19.05 -16.21 -17.85
C GLN A 551 17.81 -16.81 -17.18
N SER A 552 17.19 -17.82 -17.79
CA SER A 552 15.85 -18.40 -17.52
C SER A 552 15.40 -18.64 -16.06
N ASN A 553 16.24 -18.42 -15.05
CA ASN A 553 15.93 -18.56 -13.64
C ASN A 553 15.82 -17.17 -12.97
N TYR A 554 14.61 -16.76 -12.61
CA TYR A 554 14.31 -15.57 -11.80
C TYR A 554 14.81 -15.66 -10.35
N LEU A 555 15.35 -16.82 -9.94
CA LEU A 555 16.11 -17.01 -8.72
C LEU A 555 17.46 -16.29 -8.83
N PHE A 556 17.68 -15.33 -7.93
CA PHE A 556 18.99 -14.74 -7.77
C PHE A 556 19.87 -15.69 -6.97
N CYS A 557 20.96 -16.18 -7.59
CA CYS A 557 22.03 -16.97 -6.97
C CYS A 557 21.56 -18.26 -6.26
N VAL A 558 21.92 -19.41 -6.83
CA VAL A 558 21.53 -20.72 -6.29
C VAL A 558 22.69 -21.29 -5.49
N LYS A 559 22.67 -21.10 -4.17
CA LYS A 559 23.73 -21.63 -3.29
C LYS A 559 23.26 -22.28 -2.02
N THR A 560 22.24 -21.76 -1.35
CA THR A 560 21.66 -22.48 -0.22
C THR A 560 21.02 -23.78 -0.72
N ASP A 561 21.01 -24.80 0.12
CA ASP A 561 20.42 -26.07 -0.27
C ASP A 561 18.91 -25.90 -0.56
N TYR A 562 18.24 -25.02 0.17
CA TYR A 562 16.88 -24.57 -0.13
C TYR A 562 16.73 -24.03 -1.56
N GLN A 563 17.54 -23.04 -1.97
CA GLN A 563 17.47 -22.47 -3.32
C GLN A 563 17.77 -23.50 -4.41
N LYS A 564 18.70 -24.43 -4.17
CA LYS A 564 19.01 -25.51 -5.10
C LYS A 564 17.81 -26.43 -5.29
N ILE A 565 17.11 -26.78 -4.20
CA ILE A 565 15.88 -27.60 -4.27
C ILE A 565 14.81 -26.88 -5.08
N ILE A 566 14.54 -25.60 -4.79
CA ILE A 566 13.58 -24.81 -5.57
C ILE A 566 13.97 -24.77 -7.04
N GLN A 567 15.26 -24.57 -7.36
CA GLN A 567 15.74 -24.59 -8.74
C GLN A 567 15.52 -25.95 -9.42
N ARG A 568 15.71 -27.06 -8.72
CA ARG A 568 15.42 -28.39 -9.26
C ARG A 568 13.94 -28.56 -9.56
N TRP A 569 13.06 -28.19 -8.64
CA TRP A 569 11.61 -28.24 -8.89
C TRP A 569 11.17 -27.36 -10.05
N ILE A 570 11.79 -26.18 -10.24
CA ILE A 570 11.53 -25.33 -11.42
C ILE A 570 11.95 -26.05 -12.71
N LYS A 571 13.11 -26.72 -12.72
CA LYS A 571 13.62 -27.42 -13.90
C LYS A 571 12.82 -28.66 -14.25
N THR A 572 12.39 -29.43 -13.25
CA THR A 572 11.70 -30.70 -13.46
C THR A 572 10.19 -30.55 -13.58
N THR A 573 9.61 -29.42 -13.14
CA THR A 573 8.16 -29.22 -13.06
C THR A 573 7.43 -30.38 -12.33
N SER A 574 8.14 -31.06 -11.42
CA SER A 574 7.74 -32.37 -10.89
C SER A 574 7.32 -32.35 -9.40
N MET A 575 7.07 -31.18 -8.82
CA MET A 575 6.64 -31.10 -7.44
C MET A 575 5.19 -31.56 -7.32
N ASN A 576 4.94 -32.63 -6.57
CA ASN A 576 3.58 -33.09 -6.31
C ASN A 576 2.80 -32.06 -5.45
N LYS A 577 1.47 -32.15 -5.48
CA LYS A 577 0.59 -31.19 -4.80
C LYS A 577 0.79 -31.18 -3.28
N ALA A 578 0.97 -32.35 -2.68
CA ALA A 578 1.19 -32.47 -1.24
C ALA A 578 2.46 -31.73 -0.81
N ALA A 579 3.58 -31.94 -1.50
CA ALA A 579 4.84 -31.23 -1.28
C ALA A 579 4.68 -29.72 -1.50
N SER A 580 3.96 -29.30 -2.55
CA SER A 580 3.64 -27.88 -2.78
C SER A 580 2.96 -27.24 -1.57
N ASP A 581 1.91 -27.90 -1.05
CA ASP A 581 1.16 -27.38 0.10
C ASP A 581 2.00 -27.36 1.38
N GLN A 582 2.90 -28.34 1.58
CA GLN A 582 3.85 -28.29 2.70
C GLN A 582 4.88 -27.17 2.55
N LEU A 583 5.38 -26.92 1.34
CA LEU A 583 6.32 -25.83 1.06
C LEU A 583 5.69 -24.47 1.38
N LYS A 584 4.49 -24.22 0.86
CA LYS A 584 3.72 -22.99 1.10
C LYS A 584 3.55 -22.71 2.60
N ASN A 585 3.11 -23.71 3.36
CA ASN A 585 2.88 -23.58 4.80
C ASN A 585 4.19 -23.47 5.59
N PHE A 586 5.24 -24.19 5.20
CA PHE A 586 6.57 -24.04 5.79
C PHE A 586 7.04 -22.59 5.72
N VAL A 587 6.97 -21.99 4.52
CA VAL A 587 7.37 -20.60 4.31
C VAL A 587 6.48 -19.66 5.13
N LEU A 588 5.15 -19.78 5.06
CA LEU A 588 4.24 -18.92 5.81
C LEU A 588 4.53 -18.95 7.33
N TYR A 589 4.59 -20.13 7.93
CA TYR A 589 4.76 -20.26 9.38
C TYR A 589 6.16 -19.89 9.85
N ARG A 590 7.19 -20.11 9.01
CA ARG A 590 8.53 -19.59 9.28
C ARG A 590 8.51 -18.06 9.40
N ARG A 591 7.83 -17.39 8.46
CA ARG A 591 7.73 -15.92 8.43
C ARG A 591 6.91 -15.36 9.60
N GLN A 592 5.85 -16.07 9.98
CA GLN A 592 5.07 -15.79 11.21
C GLN A 592 5.82 -16.12 12.50
N LYS A 593 7.06 -16.64 12.44
CA LYS A 593 7.87 -17.07 13.58
C LYS A 593 7.20 -18.17 14.42
N LYS A 594 6.31 -18.96 13.80
CA LYS A 594 5.67 -20.13 14.40
C LYS A 594 6.51 -21.38 14.09
N TRP A 595 7.65 -21.48 14.79
CA TRP A 595 8.71 -22.44 14.49
C TRP A 595 8.26 -23.91 14.58
N ASP A 596 7.39 -24.25 15.53
CA ASP A 596 6.84 -25.60 15.67
C ASP A 596 6.03 -26.04 14.44
N LEU A 597 5.18 -25.15 13.93
CA LEU A 597 4.40 -25.40 12.72
C LEU A 597 5.32 -25.47 11.49
N ALA A 598 6.23 -24.52 11.36
CA ALA A 598 7.21 -24.52 10.27
C ALA A 598 8.02 -25.82 10.25
N PHE A 599 8.48 -26.31 11.41
CA PHE A 599 9.21 -27.57 11.53
C PHE A 599 8.39 -28.77 11.04
N ASN A 600 7.11 -28.84 11.42
CA ASN A 600 6.23 -29.92 10.96
C ASN A 600 6.00 -29.87 9.44
N HIS A 601 5.85 -28.69 8.87
CA HIS A 601 5.73 -28.55 7.42
C HIS A 601 7.03 -28.85 6.69
N LEU A 602 8.20 -28.48 7.23
CA LEU A 602 9.49 -28.91 6.70
C LEU A 602 9.62 -30.43 6.72
N HIS A 603 9.18 -31.07 7.80
CA HIS A 603 9.16 -32.52 7.91
C HIS A 603 8.30 -33.17 6.84
N ASN A 604 7.05 -32.72 6.72
CA ASN A 604 6.14 -33.26 5.72
C ASN A 604 6.62 -32.95 4.31
N LEU A 605 7.22 -31.77 4.07
CA LEU A 605 7.82 -31.42 2.79
C LEU A 605 8.91 -32.43 2.39
N PHE A 606 9.82 -32.75 3.32
CA PHE A 606 10.84 -33.78 3.10
C PHE A 606 10.21 -35.14 2.77
N HIS A 607 9.23 -35.57 3.57
CA HIS A 607 8.57 -36.85 3.41
C HIS A 607 7.84 -36.97 2.06
N GLU A 608 7.00 -36.00 1.72
CA GLU A 608 6.23 -35.97 0.46
C GLU A 608 7.14 -35.89 -0.77
N THR A 609 8.27 -35.18 -0.65
CA THR A 609 9.25 -35.12 -1.74
C THR A 609 9.94 -36.46 -1.92
N CYS A 610 10.37 -37.12 -0.85
CA CYS A 610 11.00 -38.44 -0.92
C CYS A 610 10.05 -39.50 -1.51
N LYS A 611 8.76 -39.50 -1.13
CA LYS A 611 7.77 -40.39 -1.73
C LYS A 611 7.68 -40.22 -3.24
N GLY A 612 7.64 -38.97 -3.71
CA GLY A 612 7.62 -38.66 -5.14
C GLY A 612 8.88 -39.10 -5.89
N LEU A 613 10.06 -38.86 -5.31
CA LEU A 613 11.35 -39.22 -5.92
C LEU A 613 11.59 -40.73 -5.97
N LEU A 614 11.17 -41.45 -4.93
CA LEU A 614 11.43 -42.89 -4.76
C LEU A 614 10.24 -43.76 -5.22
N HIS A 615 9.20 -43.15 -5.79
CA HIS A 615 7.97 -43.83 -6.23
C HIS A 615 7.33 -44.71 -5.15
N LEU A 616 7.26 -44.20 -3.92
CA LEU A 616 6.72 -44.91 -2.76
C LEU A 616 5.21 -44.68 -2.60
N ASP A 617 4.53 -45.61 -1.92
CA ASP A 617 3.12 -45.50 -1.58
C ASP A 617 2.83 -44.33 -0.61
N ASP A 618 1.60 -43.84 -0.59
CA ASP A 618 1.18 -42.76 0.29
C ASP A 618 1.34 -43.07 1.79
N LYS A 619 1.29 -44.35 2.16
CA LYS A 619 1.48 -44.85 3.53
C LYS A 619 2.95 -45.13 3.89
N ALA A 620 3.88 -44.80 2.99
CA ALA A 620 5.29 -45.10 3.19
C ALA A 620 5.81 -44.50 4.51
N THR A 621 6.56 -45.31 5.24
CA THR A 621 7.18 -44.97 6.50
C THR A 621 8.59 -44.41 6.29
N VAL A 622 9.15 -43.78 7.33
CA VAL A 622 10.55 -43.35 7.31
C VAL A 622 11.52 -44.51 7.03
N LYS A 623 11.20 -45.72 7.52
CA LYS A 623 12.02 -46.92 7.30
C LYS A 623 12.05 -47.32 5.83
N GLU A 624 10.93 -47.15 5.12
CA GLU A 624 10.84 -47.43 3.69
C GLU A 624 11.59 -46.38 2.87
N ILE A 625 11.54 -45.09 3.27
CA ILE A 625 12.39 -44.05 2.67
C ILE A 625 13.87 -44.42 2.82
N ILE A 626 14.32 -44.70 4.05
CA ILE A 626 15.70 -45.08 4.36
C ILE A 626 16.13 -46.30 3.53
N LYS A 627 15.33 -47.37 3.52
CA LYS A 627 15.64 -48.63 2.81
C LYS A 627 15.70 -48.44 1.28
N SER A 628 14.85 -47.58 0.74
CA SER A 628 14.73 -47.36 -0.71
C SER A 628 15.74 -46.34 -1.22
N SER A 629 16.27 -45.51 -0.33
CA SER A 629 17.31 -44.53 -0.62
C SER A 629 18.71 -45.11 -0.36
N LYS A 630 19.67 -44.85 -1.25
CA LYS A 630 21.09 -45.20 -1.03
C LYS A 630 21.75 -44.15 -0.12
N ILE A 631 21.31 -44.05 1.14
CA ILE A 631 21.84 -43.08 2.11
C ILE A 631 22.87 -43.70 3.05
N GLU A 632 23.81 -42.87 3.51
CA GLU A 632 24.85 -43.28 4.45
C GLU A 632 24.32 -43.36 5.90
N LEU A 633 25.03 -44.07 6.78
CA LEU A 633 24.65 -44.26 8.19
C LEU A 633 24.44 -42.92 8.92
N ASP A 634 25.29 -41.93 8.65
CA ASP A 634 25.18 -40.59 9.25
C ASP A 634 23.90 -39.86 8.80
N ASP A 635 23.51 -40.02 7.54
CA ASP A 635 22.28 -39.45 6.99
C ASP A 635 21.05 -40.15 7.60
N GLU A 636 21.10 -41.47 7.78
CA GLU A 636 20.07 -42.23 8.50
C GLU A 636 19.88 -41.72 9.95
N LEU A 637 20.97 -41.49 10.69
CA LEU A 637 20.92 -40.94 12.04
C LEU A 637 20.25 -39.55 12.08
N ILE A 638 20.52 -38.70 11.09
CA ILE A 638 19.90 -37.39 10.95
C ILE A 638 18.40 -37.51 10.69
N ILE A 639 17.99 -38.37 9.76
CA ILE A 639 16.56 -38.62 9.47
C ILE A 639 15.85 -39.12 10.73
N ASN A 640 16.41 -40.12 11.41
CA ASN A 640 15.82 -40.67 12.62
C ASN A 640 15.68 -39.60 13.72
N LYS A 641 16.70 -38.75 13.93
CA LYS A 641 16.62 -37.60 14.85
C LYS A 641 15.51 -36.63 14.46
N PHE A 642 15.35 -36.34 13.18
CA PHE A 642 14.34 -35.41 12.68
C PHE A 642 12.91 -35.92 12.89
N TYR A 643 12.65 -37.19 12.58
CA TYR A 643 11.35 -37.83 12.81
C TYR A 643 11.06 -37.98 14.31
N ASN A 644 12.05 -38.35 15.12
CA ASN A 644 11.89 -38.41 16.57
C ASN A 644 11.57 -37.03 17.15
N ARG A 645 12.27 -35.97 16.73
CA ARG A 645 12.00 -34.60 17.17
C ARG A 645 10.57 -34.15 16.83
N ARG A 646 10.04 -34.54 15.67
CA ARG A 646 8.61 -34.34 15.35
C ARG A 646 7.69 -35.07 16.33
N ASN A 647 7.99 -36.30 16.71
CA ASN A 647 7.15 -37.07 17.62
C ASN A 647 7.08 -36.49 19.05
N PHE A 648 8.08 -35.71 19.46
CA PHE A 648 8.09 -34.96 20.73
C PHE A 648 7.68 -33.49 20.60
N ASN A 649 7.27 -33.04 19.41
CA ASN A 649 6.76 -31.69 19.17
C ASN A 649 5.31 -31.57 19.65
N LEU A 650 4.97 -30.41 20.23
CA LEU A 650 3.67 -30.04 20.81
C LEU A 650 2.47 -30.22 19.86
N ILE A 651 2.70 -30.17 18.55
CA ILE A 651 1.63 -30.24 17.54
C ILE A 651 1.30 -31.67 17.12
N SER A 652 2.29 -32.58 17.08
CA SER A 652 2.11 -33.94 16.54
C SER A 652 1.57 -34.90 17.60
N HIS A 653 2.12 -34.85 18.81
CA HIS A 653 1.71 -35.68 19.94
C HIS A 653 1.93 -34.90 21.25
N PRO A 654 0.92 -34.17 21.76
CA PRO A 654 1.09 -33.27 22.91
C PRO A 654 1.45 -33.96 24.24
N SER A 655 1.51 -35.28 24.33
CA SER A 655 2.15 -36.05 25.41
C SER A 655 2.03 -37.56 25.14
N GLN A 656 3.08 -38.19 24.62
CA GLN A 656 3.19 -39.64 24.72
C GLN A 656 4.00 -40.00 25.97
N LYS A 657 3.37 -40.72 26.90
CA LYS A 657 3.99 -41.42 28.04
C LYS A 657 4.91 -40.56 28.93
N ASN A 658 4.36 -39.65 29.74
CA ASN A 658 5.10 -38.91 30.79
C ASN A 658 6.32 -38.09 30.33
N VAL A 659 6.57 -37.94 29.02
CA VAL A 659 7.61 -37.06 28.47
C VAL A 659 6.97 -35.73 28.09
N PRO A 660 7.45 -34.59 28.62
CA PRO A 660 6.93 -33.28 28.24
C PRO A 660 7.20 -33.02 26.76
N ALA A 661 6.18 -32.57 26.03
CA ALA A 661 6.36 -32.10 24.66
C ALA A 661 7.33 -30.90 24.64
N GLU A 662 8.27 -30.92 23.72
CA GLU A 662 9.37 -29.97 23.66
C GLU A 662 9.17 -29.00 22.49
N LYS A 663 9.16 -27.70 22.80
CA LYS A 663 9.03 -26.64 21.80
C LYS A 663 10.26 -26.57 20.87
N VAL A 664 10.02 -26.47 19.58
CA VAL A 664 11.04 -26.21 18.54
C VAL A 664 11.32 -24.72 18.50
N ASN A 665 12.59 -24.35 18.68
CA ASN A 665 13.03 -22.96 18.57
C ASN A 665 13.65 -22.67 17.18
N LYS A 666 13.98 -21.41 16.90
CA LYS A 666 14.59 -21.00 15.62
C LYS A 666 15.92 -21.72 15.34
N LYS A 667 16.78 -21.94 16.34
CA LYS A 667 18.07 -22.62 16.17
C LYS A 667 17.85 -24.10 15.78
N ASP A 668 16.91 -24.77 16.43
CA ASP A 668 16.53 -26.15 16.10
C ASP A 668 16.04 -26.25 14.65
N LEU A 669 15.13 -25.36 14.24
CA LEU A 669 14.62 -25.33 12.87
C LEU A 669 15.75 -25.14 11.86
N ILE A 670 16.65 -24.17 12.08
CA ILE A 670 17.77 -23.89 11.17
C ILE A 670 18.74 -25.08 11.10
N TYR A 671 18.99 -25.77 12.23
CA TYR A 671 19.82 -26.96 12.24
C TYR A 671 19.25 -28.05 11.32
N PHE A 672 17.97 -28.39 11.50
CA PHE A 672 17.32 -29.42 10.69
C PHE A 672 17.10 -28.99 9.24
N GLU A 673 16.76 -27.73 8.99
CA GLU A 673 16.70 -27.15 7.65
C GLU A 673 18.01 -27.37 6.88
N ASN A 674 19.15 -26.99 7.48
CA ASN A 674 20.44 -27.17 6.83
C ASN A 674 20.77 -28.66 6.57
N LYS A 675 20.49 -29.55 7.53
CA LYS A 675 20.83 -30.97 7.40
C LYS A 675 19.89 -31.73 6.46
N ILE A 676 18.59 -31.53 6.60
CA ILE A 676 17.56 -32.24 5.85
C ILE A 676 17.49 -31.77 4.40
N LEU A 677 17.63 -30.46 4.14
CA LEU A 677 17.64 -29.98 2.75
C LEU A 677 18.89 -30.42 2.00
N SER A 678 20.04 -30.51 2.67
CA SER A 678 21.27 -31.06 2.07
C SER A 678 21.10 -32.51 1.66
N LEU A 679 20.49 -33.32 2.54
CA LEU A 679 20.15 -34.70 2.24
C LEU A 679 19.13 -34.82 1.10
N LEU A 680 18.08 -33.99 1.12
CA LEU A 680 17.06 -34.00 0.07
C LEU A 680 17.66 -33.70 -1.31
N LEU A 681 18.65 -32.81 -1.37
CA LEU A 681 19.41 -32.61 -2.60
C LEU A 681 20.16 -33.87 -3.02
N LYS A 682 20.86 -34.57 -2.12
CA LYS A 682 21.53 -35.83 -2.50
C LYS A 682 20.56 -36.84 -3.11
N LEU A 683 19.30 -36.86 -2.67
CA LEU A 683 18.25 -37.75 -3.19
C LEU A 683 17.62 -37.29 -4.51
N MET A 684 17.76 -36.01 -4.85
CA MET A 684 17.29 -35.42 -6.10
C MET A 684 18.36 -35.44 -7.21
N ASP A 685 19.60 -35.81 -6.89
CA ASP A 685 20.68 -36.12 -7.83
C ASP A 685 20.73 -37.62 -8.11
#